data_AF-A0A939I6E9-F1
#
_entry.id   AF-A0A939I6E9-F1
#
_cell.length_a   1.000
_cell.length_b   1.000
_cell.length_c   1.000
_cell.angle_alpha   90.00
_cell.angle_beta   90.00
_cell.angle_gamma   90.00
#
_symmetry.space_group_name_H-M   'P 1'
#
loop_
_entity.id
_entity.type
_entity.pdbx_description
1 polymer ?
#
loop_
_entity_poly.entity_id
_entity_poly.type
_entity_poly.pdbx_seq_one_letter_code
_entity_poly.pdbx_strand_id
1 'polypeptide(L)'
;MLQELIDARGIGRRAAAQLVPNGALQESTLRRWCHGEAAPHATAAFWSLIEHLQAPDDQRLHPHEEWAAALRAAQGETIRDRRARRGDSEEHDRERERAAMNAFVRDRTPQAASHLWWHAQLPAGKTALLTDYAKQPPEDTDVLICVLSEKNGMNTRTGFIAELRRQLQVPEPRRKTSAEAEFMRLLTKAAGQSRRQKRQLLLVVDGLDEDLAWPTAGAPGETGVTSIAALLPAAPPANVRVIVSSRRSGPLPADVPEGHPLRLRECLRPLTVGDRSEDVEQACFADLKRLRTSDLGRAVTDLLALTDSGGGLRAVDLAELTGASVEDVTGLLHSREQRCIVSGEESAGAHLLSHPGMPHAIRREWDQATVERHTRRLHAWAARWREAGWPEGSPTYLLTEYPQMLDTAGERGRFLLDPLRQLRVKAALGPQAMLDQLRLLKSEFKAVEVPDPERQEAETAVRLAAALDLMQRRVGPVPPRAPALLVQVGSVARACTVARSEPELVLRAARLAEVAVEAARVWHPDAAAIAREATDCLVRAGRYTPRTGGFFEDACAEVAEAARALKTLGIRDEAKALFRAVVLSDAADMDALAEGAVLLSADGPERFVEALEEHAEELSEVDPRAQAMAVDIWATIARASSSRSVANLDRIERLCKAIDLSDGLIVVDVLALAAQALASMGRRSKAWEVLKIARDRLHTALVRLDSPADRAHRGREFSGTMARMVRAETAAGTGLKPHLDAKLLVTALGQGVRTGVLGDDQLERAEAFLSAVDEQVAAEHAAHLAAKKEQRRAHRKKVDASAKDLAEERKSKRNLTQAPPARSARPHGQPDKEPSPPTVPDRSPALENHEPLPRPVTLLQYAEQLVHDGNLELGREQLEAAVRSSLPDAPIVLSARAAEELLRALGAAGEFGQTEQLISLSAEPADRARYLAALSMGCSLGGRSPEAVAYAHEAARLIPPAPHFAVRGAVAQALAHAGDAEAAVEVARMEESADAKASSSVRGRRARRTLVLVAAGLARHDPERAAELIGPAVQLVQRRVGSGRPVSQLPALAELLLALPDPTRPGTEVSEAIRLASEFTNGPRQTWDRESTVLLAVLRRLGCAPVPGRPAGELDEWLRSLRPERAPHAELALLSSLDGDAADARRIADAAPTRAARAIALAAAARVLTGTPAVLPVEEPEDSAVQFCLTLVHTRGGRPSRTDADRAAALGFLRELLADGGWTQAIPLLPQLVPESLSPLSKLVTAYVSGRPST
;
A
#
# COMPACT_ATOMS: atom_id res chain seq x y z
N MET A 1 -19.91 -53.86 -22.75
CA MET A 1 -18.92 -54.42 -21.79
C MET A 1 -19.16 -53.94 -20.35
N LEU A 2 -18.82 -52.71 -19.96
CA LEU A 2 -18.81 -52.31 -18.53
C LEU A 2 -20.19 -52.29 -17.85
N GLN A 3 -21.22 -51.84 -18.58
CA GLN A 3 -22.59 -51.91 -18.10
C GLN A 3 -23.05 -53.37 -17.90
N GLU A 4 -22.81 -54.24 -18.88
CA GLU A 4 -23.18 -55.66 -18.82
C GLU A 4 -22.44 -56.40 -17.70
N LEU A 5 -21.17 -56.07 -17.41
CA LEU A 5 -20.40 -56.64 -16.30
C LEU A 5 -20.97 -56.24 -14.92
N ILE A 6 -21.56 -55.04 -14.81
CA ILE A 6 -22.23 -54.56 -13.60
C ILE A 6 -23.60 -55.23 -13.45
N ASP A 7 -24.37 -55.30 -14.55
CA ASP A 7 -25.72 -55.87 -14.57
C ASP A 7 -25.70 -57.39 -14.34
N ALA A 8 -24.75 -58.12 -14.93
CA ALA A 8 -24.55 -59.55 -14.71
C ALA A 8 -24.19 -59.88 -13.25
N ARG A 9 -23.61 -58.92 -12.51
CA ARG A 9 -23.33 -59.06 -11.07
C ARG A 9 -24.51 -58.61 -10.19
N GLY A 10 -25.58 -58.06 -10.78
CA GLY A 10 -26.77 -57.64 -10.06
C GLY A 10 -26.59 -56.46 -9.08
N ILE A 11 -25.51 -55.66 -9.21
CA ILE A 11 -25.24 -54.53 -8.30
C ILE A 11 -25.46 -53.18 -8.96
N GLY A 12 -25.97 -52.20 -8.21
CA GLY A 12 -26.13 -50.83 -8.71
C GLY A 12 -24.79 -50.12 -8.93
N ARG A 13 -24.73 -49.18 -9.89
CA ARG A 13 -23.50 -48.43 -10.24
C ARG A 13 -22.83 -47.77 -9.03
N ARG A 14 -23.60 -47.25 -8.07
CA ARG A 14 -23.09 -46.73 -6.79
C ARG A 14 -22.27 -47.75 -6.00
N ALA A 15 -22.77 -48.98 -5.86
CA ALA A 15 -22.08 -50.05 -5.17
C ALA A 15 -20.86 -50.53 -5.97
N ALA A 16 -20.96 -50.61 -7.30
CA ALA A 16 -19.82 -50.93 -8.17
C ALA A 16 -18.67 -49.91 -8.03
N ALA A 17 -18.98 -48.61 -7.96
CA ALA A 17 -17.97 -47.55 -7.74
C ALA A 17 -17.29 -47.67 -6.36
N GLN A 18 -18.02 -48.11 -5.33
CA GLN A 18 -17.50 -48.31 -3.97
C GLN A 18 -16.58 -49.55 -3.82
N LEU A 19 -16.47 -50.41 -4.84
CA LEU A 19 -15.51 -51.53 -4.85
C LEU A 19 -14.05 -51.08 -5.00
N VAL A 20 -13.82 -49.87 -5.53
CA VAL A 20 -12.46 -49.34 -5.71
C VAL A 20 -12.01 -48.67 -4.40
N PRO A 21 -10.88 -49.09 -3.80
CA PRO A 21 -10.40 -48.52 -2.54
C PRO A 21 -10.18 -46.99 -2.57
N ASN A 22 -10.19 -46.39 -1.37
CA ASN A 22 -9.92 -44.96 -1.14
C ASN A 22 -10.88 -43.97 -1.84
N GLY A 23 -12.03 -44.43 -2.36
CA GLY A 23 -13.04 -43.55 -2.97
C GLY A 23 -12.60 -42.92 -4.30
N ALA A 24 -11.57 -43.48 -4.94
CA ALA A 24 -10.95 -42.96 -6.16
C ALA A 24 -11.88 -42.98 -7.39
N LEU A 25 -13.01 -43.69 -7.32
CA LEU A 25 -14.02 -43.75 -8.37
C LEU A 25 -15.38 -43.23 -7.88
N GLN A 26 -15.85 -42.15 -8.47
CA GLN A 26 -17.17 -41.58 -8.20
C GLN A 26 -18.23 -42.20 -9.13
N GLU A 27 -19.47 -42.35 -8.65
CA GLU A 27 -20.59 -42.91 -9.42
C GLU A 27 -20.85 -42.12 -10.72
N SER A 28 -20.70 -40.79 -10.70
CA SER A 28 -20.81 -39.92 -11.88
C SER A 28 -19.70 -40.15 -12.91
N THR A 29 -18.53 -40.66 -12.49
CA THR A 29 -17.45 -41.06 -13.40
C THR A 29 -17.71 -42.45 -13.97
N LEU A 30 -18.12 -43.41 -13.13
CA LEU A 30 -18.49 -44.75 -13.60
C LEU A 30 -19.68 -44.72 -14.56
N ARG A 31 -20.69 -43.88 -14.31
CA ARG A 31 -21.81 -43.66 -15.24
C ARG A 31 -21.33 -43.17 -16.61
N ARG A 32 -20.43 -42.18 -16.64
CA ARG A 32 -19.85 -41.66 -17.91
C ARG A 32 -19.08 -42.74 -18.67
N TRP A 33 -18.34 -43.60 -17.98
CA TRP A 33 -17.68 -44.77 -18.59
C TRP A 33 -18.69 -45.78 -19.16
N CYS A 34 -19.81 -46.03 -18.47
CA CYS A 34 -20.86 -46.95 -18.92
C CYS A 34 -21.67 -46.42 -20.12
N HIS A 35 -21.73 -45.10 -20.32
CA HIS A 35 -22.42 -44.46 -21.45
C HIS A 35 -21.48 -44.05 -22.60
N GLY A 36 -20.17 -44.25 -22.48
CA GLY A 36 -19.19 -43.78 -23.47
C GLY A 36 -18.91 -42.27 -23.44
N GLU A 37 -19.51 -41.53 -22.50
CA GLU A 37 -19.37 -40.07 -22.35
C GLU A 37 -17.95 -39.63 -21.94
N ALA A 38 -17.14 -40.54 -21.39
CA ALA A 38 -15.72 -40.34 -21.11
C ALA A 38 -14.97 -41.68 -21.02
N ALA A 39 -13.71 -41.72 -21.47
CA ALA A 39 -12.83 -42.87 -21.23
C ALA A 39 -12.24 -42.91 -19.80
N PRO A 40 -11.88 -44.10 -19.29
CA PRO A 40 -11.06 -44.25 -18.10
C PRO A 40 -9.61 -43.81 -18.37
N HIS A 41 -9.20 -42.68 -17.78
CA HIS A 41 -7.78 -42.23 -17.80
C HIS A 41 -6.96 -42.83 -16.65
N ALA A 42 -7.58 -43.13 -15.51
CA ALA A 42 -6.94 -43.76 -14.37
C ALA A 42 -6.89 -45.29 -14.54
N THR A 43 -5.95 -45.77 -15.35
CA THR A 43 -5.85 -47.18 -15.79
C THR A 43 -5.87 -48.18 -14.62
N ALA A 44 -5.19 -47.87 -13.51
CA ALA A 44 -5.16 -48.72 -12.32
C ALA A 44 -6.52 -48.84 -11.62
N ALA A 45 -7.27 -47.73 -11.49
CA ALA A 45 -8.62 -47.75 -10.91
C ALA A 45 -9.63 -48.46 -11.82
N PHE A 46 -9.44 -48.38 -13.14
CA PHE A 46 -10.24 -49.14 -14.11
C PHE A 46 -9.98 -50.64 -14.01
N TRP A 47 -8.72 -51.09 -14.04
CA TRP A 47 -8.41 -52.53 -13.92
C TRP A 47 -8.82 -53.09 -12.57
N SER A 48 -8.57 -52.36 -11.48
CA SER A 48 -9.04 -52.76 -10.14
C SER A 48 -10.56 -52.91 -10.07
N LEU A 49 -11.34 -52.04 -10.74
CA LEU A 49 -12.78 -52.21 -10.86
C LEU A 49 -13.16 -53.50 -11.63
N ILE A 50 -12.50 -53.79 -12.76
CA ILE A 50 -12.75 -55.02 -13.54
C ILE A 50 -12.42 -56.26 -12.71
N GLU A 51 -11.29 -56.27 -12.01
CA GLU A 51 -10.88 -57.35 -11.11
C GLU A 51 -11.88 -57.54 -9.95
N HIS A 52 -12.35 -56.47 -9.32
CA HIS A 52 -13.34 -56.57 -8.25
C HIS A 52 -14.73 -56.96 -8.74
N LEU A 53 -15.08 -56.72 -10.02
CA LEU A 53 -16.35 -57.11 -10.63
C LEU A 53 -16.35 -58.56 -11.15
N GLN A 54 -15.21 -59.08 -11.62
CA GLN A 54 -15.06 -60.47 -12.05
C GLN A 54 -14.88 -61.40 -10.84
N ALA A 55 -15.85 -62.28 -10.57
CA ALA A 55 -15.73 -63.28 -9.51
C ALA A 55 -14.66 -64.35 -9.84
N PRO A 56 -14.04 -65.01 -8.85
CA PRO A 56 -12.99 -66.01 -9.08
C PRO A 56 -13.45 -67.26 -9.84
N ASP A 57 -14.68 -67.72 -9.56
CA ASP A 57 -15.15 -69.07 -9.92
C ASP A 57 -16.20 -69.09 -11.06
N ASP A 58 -16.43 -67.99 -11.76
CA ASP A 58 -17.41 -67.93 -12.86
C ASP A 58 -16.84 -67.33 -14.16
N GLN A 59 -17.50 -67.63 -15.28
CA GLN A 59 -16.95 -67.49 -16.62
C GLN A 59 -16.72 -66.01 -16.99
N ARG A 60 -15.45 -65.64 -17.23
CA ARG A 60 -15.06 -64.26 -17.61
C ARG A 60 -15.80 -63.82 -18.88
N LEU A 61 -16.83 -62.99 -18.71
CA LEU A 61 -17.70 -62.45 -19.76
C LEU A 61 -16.93 -61.80 -20.94
N HIS A 62 -15.76 -61.23 -20.67
CA HIS A 62 -14.82 -60.73 -21.68
C HIS A 62 -13.38 -61.04 -21.24
N PRO A 63 -12.50 -61.54 -22.13
CA PRO A 63 -11.09 -61.75 -21.83
C PRO A 63 -10.34 -60.42 -21.66
N HIS A 64 -9.22 -60.45 -20.93
CA HIS A 64 -8.42 -59.26 -20.62
C HIS A 64 -7.91 -58.51 -21.87
N GLU A 65 -7.63 -59.23 -22.96
CA GLU A 65 -7.20 -58.62 -24.23
C GLU A 65 -8.31 -57.79 -24.89
N GLU A 66 -9.56 -58.23 -24.81
CA GLU A 66 -10.73 -57.52 -25.33
C GLU A 66 -11.00 -56.26 -24.49
N TRP A 67 -10.90 -56.36 -23.16
CA TRP A 67 -10.91 -55.19 -22.27
C TRP A 67 -9.80 -54.20 -22.59
N ALA A 68 -8.57 -54.68 -22.84
CA ALA A 68 -7.45 -53.82 -23.18
C ALA A 68 -7.62 -53.19 -24.58
N ALA A 69 -8.23 -53.89 -25.54
CA ALA A 69 -8.59 -53.34 -26.84
C ALA A 69 -9.67 -52.25 -26.70
N ALA A 70 -10.76 -52.52 -25.97
CA ALA A 70 -11.84 -51.57 -25.75
C ALA A 70 -11.38 -50.32 -24.98
N LEU A 71 -10.52 -50.47 -23.97
CA LEU A 71 -9.94 -49.36 -23.24
C LEU A 71 -9.08 -48.47 -24.15
N ARG A 72 -8.20 -49.07 -24.97
CA ARG A 72 -7.38 -48.35 -25.96
C ARG A 72 -8.24 -47.68 -27.04
N ALA A 73 -9.34 -48.32 -27.46
CA ALA A 73 -10.30 -47.73 -28.39
C ALA A 73 -10.97 -46.50 -27.79
N ALA A 74 -11.58 -46.61 -26.60
CA ALA A 74 -12.26 -45.50 -25.92
C ALA A 74 -11.30 -44.34 -25.57
N GLN A 75 -10.08 -44.64 -25.14
CA GLN A 75 -9.04 -43.62 -24.91
C GLN A 75 -8.65 -42.93 -26.23
N GLY A 76 -8.37 -43.70 -27.29
CA GLY A 76 -8.05 -43.17 -28.62
C GLY A 76 -9.19 -42.34 -29.22
N GLU A 77 -10.43 -42.73 -28.99
CA GLU A 77 -11.63 -42.01 -29.40
C GLU A 77 -11.81 -40.71 -28.60
N THR A 78 -11.61 -40.74 -27.28
CA THR A 78 -11.56 -39.53 -26.43
C THR A 78 -10.45 -38.57 -26.86
N ILE A 79 -9.31 -39.08 -27.36
CA ILE A 79 -8.23 -38.25 -27.92
C ILE A 79 -8.63 -37.63 -29.27
N ARG A 80 -9.33 -38.35 -30.14
CA ARG A 80 -9.91 -37.78 -31.38
C ARG A 80 -10.97 -36.71 -31.07
N ASP A 81 -11.85 -36.99 -30.12
CA ASP A 81 -12.96 -36.11 -29.78
C ASP A 81 -12.47 -34.85 -29.05
N ARG A 82 -11.42 -34.95 -28.22
CA ARG A 82 -10.68 -33.79 -27.71
C ARG A 82 -9.97 -33.01 -28.82
N ARG A 83 -9.42 -33.67 -29.85
CA ARG A 83 -8.82 -32.97 -31.01
C ARG A 83 -9.88 -32.25 -31.86
N ALA A 84 -11.08 -32.81 -31.99
CA ALA A 84 -12.20 -32.13 -32.64
C ALA A 84 -12.65 -30.90 -31.84
N ARG A 85 -12.98 -31.08 -30.56
CA ARG A 85 -13.43 -29.99 -29.67
C ARG A 85 -12.35 -28.92 -29.40
N ARG A 86 -11.06 -29.26 -29.55
CA ARG A 86 -9.96 -28.27 -29.46
C ARG A 86 -9.95 -27.29 -30.64
N GLY A 87 -10.43 -27.68 -31.82
CA GLY A 87 -10.58 -26.75 -32.95
C GLY A 87 -11.51 -25.59 -32.59
N ASP A 88 -12.69 -25.91 -32.06
CA ASP A 88 -13.70 -24.91 -31.67
C ASP A 88 -13.24 -24.04 -30.48
N SER A 89 -12.37 -24.55 -29.58
CA SER A 89 -11.86 -23.80 -28.43
C SER A 89 -10.65 -22.91 -28.75
N GLU A 90 -9.75 -23.34 -29.65
CA GLU A 90 -8.58 -22.54 -30.04
C GLU A 90 -8.97 -21.29 -30.84
N GLU A 91 -10.10 -21.29 -31.56
CA GLU A 91 -10.63 -20.08 -32.22
C GLU A 91 -11.08 -19.00 -31.22
N HIS A 92 -11.69 -19.38 -30.09
CA HIS A 92 -12.24 -18.44 -29.11
C HIS A 92 -11.14 -17.73 -28.28
N ASP A 93 -10.01 -18.38 -28.05
CA ASP A 93 -8.97 -17.91 -27.11
C ASP A 93 -7.95 -16.94 -27.73
N ARG A 94 -8.03 -16.69 -29.06
CA ARG A 94 -7.10 -15.85 -29.85
C ARG A 94 -7.78 -14.74 -30.66
N GLU A 95 -9.02 -14.40 -30.29
CA GLU A 95 -9.84 -13.44 -31.03
C GLU A 95 -9.22 -12.02 -31.05
N ARG A 96 -8.47 -11.64 -30.00
CA ARG A 96 -7.77 -10.35 -29.89
C ARG A 96 -6.63 -10.21 -30.90
N GLU A 97 -5.81 -11.24 -31.06
CA GLU A 97 -4.67 -11.26 -31.98
C GLU A 97 -5.15 -11.38 -33.44
N ARG A 98 -6.21 -12.17 -33.67
CA ARG A 98 -6.93 -12.20 -34.95
C ARG A 98 -7.52 -10.81 -35.28
N ALA A 99 -8.10 -10.10 -34.30
CA ALA A 99 -8.57 -8.73 -34.49
C ALA A 99 -7.43 -7.73 -34.77
N ALA A 100 -6.29 -7.84 -34.09
CA ALA A 100 -5.11 -7.01 -34.34
C ALA A 100 -4.52 -7.22 -35.75
N MET A 101 -4.39 -8.47 -36.20
CA MET A 101 -3.98 -8.78 -37.58
C MET A 101 -5.00 -8.29 -38.61
N ASN A 102 -6.30 -8.44 -38.33
CA ASN A 102 -7.37 -7.91 -39.17
C ASN A 102 -7.29 -6.38 -39.30
N ALA A 103 -7.02 -5.66 -38.22
CA ALA A 103 -6.87 -4.20 -38.23
C ALA A 103 -5.64 -3.76 -39.03
N PHE A 104 -4.48 -4.36 -38.77
CA PHE A 104 -3.23 -4.11 -39.51
C PHE A 104 -3.35 -4.37 -41.02
N VAL A 105 -4.05 -5.44 -41.40
CA VAL A 105 -4.32 -5.72 -42.83
C VAL A 105 -5.30 -4.72 -43.42
N ARG A 106 -6.36 -4.32 -42.69
CA ARG A 106 -7.42 -3.44 -43.19
C ARG A 106 -7.05 -1.95 -43.24
N ASP A 107 -6.01 -1.50 -42.53
CA ASP A 107 -5.57 -0.10 -42.58
C ASP A 107 -5.04 0.25 -43.99
N ARG A 108 -5.64 1.28 -44.58
CA ARG A 108 -5.37 1.80 -45.93
C ARG A 108 -4.83 3.24 -45.92
N THR A 109 -4.48 3.79 -44.75
CA THR A 109 -3.91 5.14 -44.63
C THR A 109 -2.49 5.20 -45.21
N PRO A 110 -2.03 6.36 -45.74
CA PRO A 110 -0.66 6.52 -46.26
C PRO A 110 0.44 6.41 -45.19
N GLN A 111 0.07 6.47 -43.91
CA GLN A 111 0.97 6.43 -42.75
C GLN A 111 0.92 5.06 -42.03
N ALA A 112 0.09 4.12 -42.50
CA ALA A 112 -0.06 2.79 -41.93
C ALA A 112 1.27 2.03 -41.88
N ALA A 113 1.51 1.29 -40.78
CA ALA A 113 2.66 0.42 -40.66
C ALA A 113 2.69 -0.62 -41.80
N SER A 114 3.86 -0.81 -42.42
CA SER A 114 4.05 -1.78 -43.51
C SER A 114 4.34 -3.20 -43.02
N HIS A 115 4.84 -3.32 -41.77
CA HIS A 115 5.27 -4.54 -41.12
C HIS A 115 4.61 -4.70 -39.74
N LEU A 116 4.36 -5.95 -39.34
CA LEU A 116 3.94 -6.35 -38.01
C LEU A 116 4.83 -7.53 -37.56
N TRP A 117 5.43 -7.44 -36.38
CA TRP A 117 6.36 -8.45 -35.86
C TRP A 117 5.80 -9.08 -34.58
N TRP A 118 5.27 -10.30 -34.72
CA TRP A 118 4.82 -11.12 -33.60
C TRP A 118 6.00 -11.76 -32.85
N HIS A 119 5.99 -11.64 -31.53
CA HIS A 119 7.09 -12.11 -30.69
C HIS A 119 6.57 -12.89 -29.48
N ALA A 120 7.18 -14.04 -29.15
CA ALA A 120 6.99 -14.72 -27.86
C ALA A 120 8.24 -15.51 -27.49
N GLN A 121 8.69 -15.42 -26.24
CA GLN A 121 9.87 -16.15 -25.74
C GLN A 121 9.56 -17.65 -25.54
N LEU A 122 8.36 -17.97 -25.07
CA LEU A 122 7.87 -19.33 -24.89
C LEU A 122 7.20 -19.92 -26.16
N PRO A 123 6.92 -21.24 -26.21
CA PRO A 123 6.15 -21.90 -27.27
C PRO A 123 4.66 -21.51 -27.34
N ALA A 124 4.36 -20.21 -27.49
CA ALA A 124 3.01 -19.63 -27.44
C ALA A 124 2.09 -19.95 -28.64
N GLY A 125 2.37 -21.00 -29.42
CA GLY A 125 1.55 -21.39 -30.58
C GLY A 125 1.68 -20.48 -31.81
N LYS A 126 2.72 -19.63 -31.92
CA LYS A 126 2.96 -18.71 -33.06
C LYS A 126 2.70 -19.33 -34.44
N THR A 127 3.32 -20.48 -34.71
CA THR A 127 3.15 -21.23 -35.96
C THR A 127 1.71 -21.68 -36.18
N ALA A 128 0.99 -22.10 -35.13
CA ALA A 128 -0.41 -22.49 -35.23
C ALA A 128 -1.30 -21.28 -35.55
N LEU A 129 -1.16 -20.18 -34.80
CA LEU A 129 -1.89 -18.93 -35.01
C LEU A 129 -1.70 -18.36 -36.42
N LEU A 130 -0.44 -18.30 -36.91
CA LEU A 130 -0.14 -17.79 -38.24
C LEU A 130 -0.59 -18.74 -39.35
N THR A 131 -0.50 -20.05 -39.14
CA THR A 131 -1.01 -21.05 -40.08
C THR A 131 -2.53 -21.07 -40.12
N ASP A 132 -3.21 -20.78 -39.02
CA ASP A 132 -4.68 -20.66 -38.98
C ASP A 132 -5.17 -19.35 -39.63
N TYR A 133 -4.57 -18.22 -39.29
CA TYR A 133 -4.89 -16.94 -39.91
C TYR A 133 -4.66 -16.96 -41.44
N ALA A 134 -3.68 -17.74 -41.92
CA ALA A 134 -3.46 -17.97 -43.35
C ALA A 134 -4.51 -18.89 -44.01
N LYS A 135 -5.22 -19.75 -43.27
CA LYS A 135 -6.38 -20.52 -43.78
C LYS A 135 -7.65 -19.67 -43.85
N GLN A 136 -7.84 -18.77 -42.88
CA GLN A 136 -9.03 -17.91 -42.78
C GLN A 136 -8.68 -16.41 -42.77
N PRO A 137 -8.09 -15.86 -43.86
CA PRO A 137 -7.81 -14.44 -43.97
C PRO A 137 -9.09 -13.62 -44.25
N PRO A 138 -9.04 -12.27 -44.12
CA PRO A 138 -10.12 -11.40 -44.58
C PRO A 138 -10.47 -11.60 -46.06
N GLU A 139 -11.75 -11.47 -46.42
CA GLU A 139 -12.26 -11.65 -47.79
C GLU A 139 -11.51 -10.80 -48.85
N ASP A 140 -11.02 -9.62 -48.47
CA ASP A 140 -10.23 -8.71 -49.30
C ASP A 140 -8.73 -9.07 -49.41
N THR A 141 -8.27 -10.24 -48.95
CA THR A 141 -6.82 -10.57 -48.79
C THR A 141 -6.38 -11.85 -49.52
N ASP A 142 -5.30 -11.75 -50.29
CA ASP A 142 -4.48 -12.87 -50.80
C ASP A 142 -3.31 -13.13 -49.83
N VAL A 143 -2.99 -14.39 -49.50
CA VAL A 143 -1.93 -14.73 -48.52
C VAL A 143 -0.82 -15.58 -49.14
N LEU A 144 0.42 -15.26 -48.79
CA LEU A 144 1.61 -16.11 -48.95
C LEU A 144 2.18 -16.41 -47.55
N ILE A 145 2.50 -17.67 -47.25
CA ILE A 145 3.01 -18.07 -45.92
C ILE A 145 4.28 -18.92 -46.04
N CYS A 146 5.38 -18.41 -45.50
CA CYS A 146 6.66 -19.10 -45.43
C CYS A 146 6.96 -19.45 -43.96
N VAL A 147 7.06 -20.74 -43.64
CA VAL A 147 7.51 -21.22 -42.33
C VAL A 147 8.98 -21.60 -42.48
N LEU A 148 9.89 -20.87 -41.83
CA LEU A 148 11.31 -21.22 -41.88
C LEU A 148 11.54 -22.50 -41.09
N SER A 149 12.34 -23.42 -41.63
CA SER A 149 12.77 -24.63 -40.90
C SER A 149 13.94 -25.32 -41.59
N GLU A 150 14.95 -25.69 -40.80
CA GLU A 150 16.11 -26.48 -41.20
C GLU A 150 15.72 -27.82 -41.86
N LYS A 151 14.73 -28.53 -41.30
CA LYS A 151 14.26 -29.85 -41.78
C LYS A 151 13.80 -29.83 -43.24
N ASN A 152 13.36 -28.67 -43.72
CA ASN A 152 12.82 -28.47 -45.05
C ASN A 152 13.77 -27.64 -45.96
N GLY A 153 14.96 -27.28 -45.47
CA GLY A 153 15.91 -26.40 -46.18
C GLY A 153 15.42 -24.95 -46.39
N MET A 154 14.32 -24.55 -45.72
CA MET A 154 13.68 -23.25 -45.94
C MET A 154 14.34 -22.11 -45.16
N ASN A 155 15.25 -22.42 -44.24
CA ASN A 155 16.03 -21.46 -43.45
C ASN A 155 17.19 -20.80 -44.23
N THR A 156 17.06 -20.64 -45.54
CA THR A 156 18.04 -19.96 -46.39
C THR A 156 17.33 -19.06 -47.39
N ARG A 157 17.95 -17.95 -47.81
CA ARG A 157 17.42 -17.07 -48.88
C ARG A 157 16.98 -17.84 -50.14
N THR A 158 17.73 -18.88 -50.53
CA THR A 158 17.42 -19.72 -51.68
C THR A 158 16.17 -20.59 -51.44
N GLY A 159 16.05 -21.25 -50.28
CA GLY A 159 14.87 -22.02 -49.92
C GLY A 159 13.60 -21.17 -49.81
N PHE A 160 13.72 -20.00 -49.15
CA PHE A 160 12.64 -19.02 -49.02
C PHE A 160 12.13 -18.51 -50.38
N ILE A 161 13.03 -18.17 -51.31
CA ILE A 161 12.64 -17.75 -52.67
C ILE A 161 12.03 -18.92 -53.46
N ALA A 162 12.55 -20.14 -53.33
CA ALA A 162 11.99 -21.32 -53.99
C ALA A 162 10.54 -21.61 -53.51
N GLU A 163 10.26 -21.44 -52.22
CA GLU A 163 8.92 -21.62 -51.66
C GLU A 163 7.92 -20.55 -52.13
N LEU A 164 8.31 -19.27 -52.13
CA LEU A 164 7.50 -18.20 -52.72
C LEU A 164 7.23 -18.42 -54.21
N ARG A 165 8.23 -18.92 -54.95
CA ARG A 165 8.11 -19.27 -56.36
C ARG A 165 7.13 -20.43 -56.58
N ARG A 166 7.13 -21.43 -55.68
CA ARG A 166 6.20 -22.57 -55.66
C ARG A 166 4.76 -22.12 -55.44
N GLN A 167 4.50 -21.29 -54.41
CA GLN A 167 3.17 -20.77 -54.10
C GLN A 167 2.60 -19.91 -55.24
N LEU A 168 3.44 -19.05 -55.84
CA LEU A 168 3.04 -18.17 -56.95
C LEU A 168 3.05 -18.84 -58.34
N GLN A 169 3.31 -20.16 -58.40
CA GLN A 169 3.35 -20.98 -59.62
C GLN A 169 4.18 -20.33 -60.75
N VAL A 170 5.37 -19.82 -60.41
CA VAL A 170 6.25 -19.13 -61.37
C VAL A 170 7.36 -20.08 -61.82
N PRO A 171 7.64 -20.23 -63.14
CA PRO A 171 8.81 -20.98 -63.57
C PRO A 171 10.11 -20.26 -63.14
N GLU A 172 11.20 -21.02 -63.01
CA GLU A 172 12.51 -20.45 -62.71
C GLU A 172 12.97 -19.41 -63.78
N PRO A 173 13.71 -18.37 -63.38
CA PRO A 173 14.21 -17.38 -64.32
C PRO A 173 15.30 -17.98 -65.22
N ARG A 174 15.15 -17.82 -66.54
CA ARG A 174 16.11 -18.27 -67.56
C ARG A 174 17.51 -17.60 -67.49
N ARG A 175 17.74 -16.73 -66.50
CA ARG A 175 19.01 -16.07 -66.18
C ARG A 175 19.13 -15.98 -64.66
N LYS A 176 20.32 -16.24 -64.12
CA LYS A 176 20.60 -15.98 -62.69
C LYS A 176 20.31 -14.51 -62.39
N THR A 177 19.47 -14.26 -61.39
CA THR A 177 19.17 -12.93 -60.84
C THR A 177 19.71 -12.89 -59.41
N SER A 178 19.90 -11.70 -58.81
CA SER A 178 20.17 -11.65 -57.36
C SER A 178 18.93 -12.08 -56.55
N ALA A 179 19.12 -12.47 -55.30
CA ALA A 179 18.04 -12.89 -54.43
C ALA A 179 17.00 -11.77 -54.24
N GLU A 180 17.47 -10.54 -54.03
CA GLU A 180 16.67 -9.32 -53.84
C GLU A 180 15.86 -9.01 -55.10
N ALA A 181 16.51 -9.03 -56.27
CA ALA A 181 15.87 -8.75 -57.55
C ALA A 181 14.86 -9.84 -57.95
N GLU A 182 15.08 -11.10 -57.58
CA GLU A 182 14.09 -12.17 -57.77
C GLU A 182 12.92 -12.06 -56.77
N PHE A 183 13.20 -11.86 -55.48
CA PHE A 183 12.17 -11.69 -54.45
C PHE A 183 11.25 -10.50 -54.77
N MET A 184 11.83 -9.33 -55.09
CA MET A 184 11.03 -8.16 -55.46
C MET A 184 10.24 -8.37 -56.76
N ARG A 185 10.76 -9.15 -57.72
CA ARG A 185 10.02 -9.54 -58.94
C ARG A 185 8.84 -10.44 -58.63
N LEU A 186 8.99 -11.40 -57.71
CA LEU A 186 7.91 -12.28 -57.25
C LEU A 186 6.85 -11.49 -56.46
N LEU A 187 7.27 -10.70 -55.47
CA LEU A 187 6.40 -9.89 -54.63
C LEU A 187 5.61 -8.85 -55.45
N THR A 188 6.26 -8.16 -56.40
CA THR A 188 5.60 -7.19 -57.29
C THR A 188 4.59 -7.88 -58.22
N LYS A 189 4.89 -9.09 -58.71
CA LYS A 189 3.94 -9.89 -59.51
C LYS A 189 2.70 -10.26 -58.68
N ALA A 190 2.90 -10.78 -57.47
CA ALA A 190 1.82 -11.14 -56.55
C ALA A 190 0.96 -9.93 -56.17
N ALA A 191 1.60 -8.81 -55.80
CA ALA A 191 0.91 -7.56 -55.47
C ALA A 191 0.10 -7.03 -56.66
N GLY A 192 0.63 -7.15 -57.88
CA GLY A 192 -0.05 -6.79 -59.13
C GLY A 192 -1.22 -7.70 -59.49
N GLN A 193 -1.18 -8.99 -59.12
CA GLN A 193 -2.31 -9.91 -59.27
C GLN A 193 -3.42 -9.55 -58.27
N SER A 194 -3.08 -9.40 -57.00
CA SER A 194 -4.01 -9.01 -55.91
C SER A 194 -4.70 -7.68 -56.22
N ARG A 195 -3.93 -6.66 -56.63
CA ARG A 195 -4.43 -5.32 -56.98
C ARG A 195 -5.40 -5.33 -58.17
N ARG A 196 -5.25 -6.23 -59.14
CA ARG A 196 -6.21 -6.39 -60.26
C ARG A 196 -7.56 -6.92 -59.78
N GLN A 197 -7.58 -7.68 -58.69
CA GLN A 197 -8.79 -8.18 -58.03
C GLN A 197 -9.30 -7.22 -56.94
N LYS A 198 -8.66 -6.05 -56.76
CA LYS A 198 -8.86 -5.08 -55.66
C LYS A 198 -8.49 -5.61 -54.25
N ARG A 199 -7.82 -6.76 -54.17
CA ARG A 199 -7.37 -7.40 -52.92
C ARG A 199 -6.01 -6.88 -52.46
N GLN A 200 -5.76 -6.98 -51.16
CA GLN A 200 -4.47 -6.74 -50.53
C GLN A 200 -3.66 -8.05 -50.48
N LEU A 201 -2.33 -7.95 -50.58
CA LEU A 201 -1.44 -9.10 -50.42
C LEU A 201 -0.84 -9.10 -49.01
N LEU A 202 -0.92 -10.23 -48.34
CA LEU A 202 -0.26 -10.48 -47.07
C LEU A 202 0.89 -11.49 -47.27
N LEU A 203 2.11 -11.10 -46.89
CA LEU A 203 3.24 -12.02 -46.74
C LEU A 203 3.41 -12.35 -45.26
N VAL A 204 3.35 -13.64 -44.90
CA VAL A 204 3.60 -14.15 -43.54
C VAL A 204 4.93 -14.91 -43.54
N VAL A 205 5.84 -14.57 -42.63
CA VAL A 205 7.11 -15.27 -42.41
C VAL A 205 7.21 -15.72 -40.97
N ASP A 206 6.98 -17.01 -40.71
CA ASP A 206 7.05 -17.60 -39.37
C ASP A 206 8.44 -18.15 -39.07
N GLY A 207 8.93 -17.90 -37.84
CA GLY A 207 10.24 -18.37 -37.38
C GLY A 207 11.42 -17.62 -38.01
N LEU A 208 11.37 -16.29 -38.11
CA LEU A 208 12.43 -15.48 -38.73
C LEU A 208 13.81 -15.68 -38.05
N ASP A 209 13.84 -16.03 -36.76
CA ASP A 209 15.06 -16.40 -36.02
C ASP A 209 15.57 -17.84 -36.28
N GLU A 210 14.95 -18.60 -37.19
CA GLU A 210 15.50 -19.87 -37.70
C GLU A 210 16.34 -19.71 -38.98
N ASP A 211 16.46 -18.50 -39.53
CA ASP A 211 17.36 -18.17 -40.65
C ASP A 211 18.83 -18.53 -40.31
N LEU A 212 19.50 -19.24 -41.21
CA LEU A 212 20.90 -19.66 -41.04
C LEU A 212 21.86 -18.47 -40.84
N ALA A 213 21.50 -17.30 -41.38
CA ALA A 213 22.27 -16.07 -41.26
C ALA A 213 21.97 -15.26 -39.99
N TRP A 214 21.13 -15.76 -39.07
CA TRP A 214 20.71 -15.01 -37.88
C TRP A 214 21.83 -14.93 -36.81
N PRO A 215 22.13 -13.75 -36.23
CA PRO A 215 23.17 -13.62 -35.20
C PRO A 215 22.91 -14.45 -33.94
N THR A 216 23.91 -15.21 -33.51
CA THR A 216 23.89 -15.91 -32.21
C THR A 216 24.79 -15.15 -31.22
N ALA A 217 24.35 -14.95 -29.98
CA ALA A 217 25.17 -14.24 -28.99
C ALA A 217 26.45 -15.04 -28.68
N GLY A 218 27.62 -14.44 -28.93
CA GLY A 218 28.94 -15.06 -28.75
C GLY A 218 29.66 -15.46 -30.05
N ALA A 219 28.98 -15.48 -31.21
CA ALA A 219 29.61 -15.70 -32.50
C ALA A 219 29.00 -14.79 -33.58
N PRO A 220 29.81 -14.11 -34.42
CA PRO A 220 29.26 -13.49 -35.62
C PRO A 220 28.64 -14.60 -36.50
N GLY A 221 27.40 -14.41 -36.94
CA GLY A 221 26.76 -15.31 -37.91
C GLY A 221 27.63 -15.44 -39.17
N GLU A 222 27.62 -16.62 -39.81
CA GLU A 222 28.61 -17.04 -40.82
C GLU A 222 29.02 -15.89 -41.75
N THR A 223 30.25 -15.39 -41.58
CA THR A 223 30.69 -14.11 -42.14
C THR A 223 30.72 -14.14 -43.67
N GLY A 224 29.68 -13.58 -44.30
CA GLY A 224 29.47 -13.58 -45.75
C GLY A 224 28.11 -14.11 -46.19
N VAL A 225 27.35 -14.78 -45.31
CA VAL A 225 25.95 -15.16 -45.56
C VAL A 225 25.05 -13.94 -45.32
N THR A 226 24.02 -13.77 -46.15
CA THR A 226 23.09 -12.62 -46.10
C THR A 226 21.70 -13.06 -45.66
N SER A 227 21.03 -12.24 -44.86
CA SER A 227 19.84 -12.65 -44.10
C SER A 227 18.52 -12.52 -44.87
N ILE A 228 17.57 -13.40 -44.54
CA ILE A 228 16.17 -13.32 -45.00
C ILE A 228 15.54 -12.03 -44.46
N ALA A 229 15.93 -11.56 -43.27
CA ALA A 229 15.49 -10.27 -42.73
C ALA A 229 15.85 -9.08 -43.65
N ALA A 230 17.09 -9.05 -44.17
CA ALA A 230 17.54 -8.02 -45.13
C ALA A 230 17.03 -8.24 -46.57
N LEU A 231 16.28 -9.32 -46.83
CA LEU A 231 15.60 -9.55 -48.11
C LEU A 231 14.21 -8.91 -48.14
N LEU A 232 13.61 -8.63 -46.98
CA LEU A 232 12.32 -7.96 -46.87
C LEU A 232 12.45 -6.46 -47.23
N PRO A 233 11.40 -5.83 -47.80
CA PRO A 233 11.53 -4.49 -48.37
C PRO A 233 11.03 -3.41 -47.40
N ALA A 234 11.88 -2.44 -47.04
CA ALA A 234 11.51 -1.35 -46.12
C ALA A 234 10.20 -0.63 -46.52
N ALA A 235 10.02 -0.40 -47.82
CA ALA A 235 8.81 0.14 -48.42
C ALA A 235 8.20 -0.89 -49.40
N PRO A 236 7.31 -1.79 -48.96
CA PRO A 236 6.58 -2.67 -49.87
C PRO A 236 5.57 -1.89 -50.72
N PRO A 237 5.07 -2.44 -51.84
CA PRO A 237 4.02 -1.81 -52.64
C PRO A 237 2.77 -1.52 -51.79
N ALA A 238 2.07 -0.41 -52.03
CA ALA A 238 1.03 0.11 -51.12
C ALA A 238 -0.12 -0.88 -50.77
N ASN A 239 -0.41 -1.87 -51.63
CA ASN A 239 -1.41 -2.92 -51.37
C ASN A 239 -0.83 -4.20 -50.74
N VAL A 240 0.38 -4.14 -50.18
CA VAL A 240 1.09 -5.26 -49.53
C VAL A 240 1.25 -4.97 -48.03
N ARG A 241 1.16 -6.02 -47.20
CA ARG A 241 1.48 -6.04 -45.77
C ARG A 241 2.38 -7.22 -45.46
N VAL A 242 3.27 -7.08 -44.48
CA VAL A 242 4.19 -8.14 -44.05
C VAL A 242 3.97 -8.45 -42.57
N ILE A 243 3.75 -9.72 -42.24
CA ILE A 243 3.75 -10.24 -40.86
C ILE A 243 4.98 -11.13 -40.71
N VAL A 244 5.78 -10.92 -39.65
CA VAL A 244 6.91 -11.78 -39.29
C VAL A 244 6.77 -12.31 -37.85
N SER A 245 7.38 -13.45 -37.55
CA SER A 245 7.39 -14.05 -36.19
C SER A 245 8.81 -14.33 -35.69
N SER A 246 9.10 -14.14 -34.39
CA SER A 246 10.36 -14.61 -33.79
C SER A 246 10.32 -14.90 -32.28
N ARG A 247 11.39 -15.50 -31.74
CA ARG A 247 11.59 -15.86 -30.31
C ARG A 247 12.35 -14.85 -29.44
N ARG A 248 12.87 -13.74 -30.00
CA ARG A 248 13.95 -12.90 -29.41
C ARG A 248 15.21 -13.74 -29.08
N SER A 249 15.93 -14.09 -30.13
CA SER A 249 17.28 -14.64 -30.05
C SER A 249 18.24 -13.57 -30.60
N GLY A 250 19.01 -12.90 -29.75
CA GLY A 250 20.04 -11.93 -30.18
C GLY A 250 19.55 -10.64 -30.87
N PRO A 251 20.48 -9.80 -31.37
CA PRO A 251 20.17 -8.61 -32.16
C PRO A 251 19.76 -8.97 -33.60
N LEU A 252 19.10 -8.03 -34.29
CA LEU A 252 18.83 -8.15 -35.73
C LEU A 252 20.12 -8.32 -36.55
N PRO A 253 20.08 -9.05 -37.68
CA PRO A 253 21.20 -9.15 -38.60
C PRO A 253 21.77 -7.78 -39.00
N ALA A 254 23.11 -7.69 -39.06
CA ALA A 254 23.82 -6.44 -39.33
C ALA A 254 23.59 -5.92 -40.76
N ASP A 255 23.19 -6.78 -41.70
CA ASP A 255 22.87 -6.43 -43.09
C ASP A 255 21.47 -5.82 -43.28
N VAL A 256 20.62 -5.79 -42.23
CA VAL A 256 19.35 -5.05 -42.23
C VAL A 256 19.62 -3.53 -42.13
N PRO A 257 19.16 -2.68 -43.07
CA PRO A 257 19.42 -1.24 -43.02
C PRO A 257 18.84 -0.52 -41.78
N GLU A 258 19.44 0.59 -41.38
CA GLU A 258 19.01 1.36 -40.20
C GLU A 258 17.56 1.86 -40.29
N GLY A 259 17.15 2.36 -41.46
CA GLY A 259 15.78 2.81 -41.73
C GLY A 259 14.76 1.68 -42.00
N HIS A 260 15.08 0.41 -41.71
CA HIS A 260 14.17 -0.70 -41.96
C HIS A 260 13.08 -0.80 -40.87
N PRO A 261 11.77 -0.96 -41.19
CA PRO A 261 10.70 -1.00 -40.20
C PRO A 261 10.88 -2.06 -39.10
N LEU A 262 11.55 -3.18 -39.38
CA LEU A 262 11.88 -4.19 -38.37
C LEU A 262 12.77 -3.67 -37.23
N ARG A 263 13.54 -2.58 -37.42
CA ARG A 263 14.30 -1.93 -36.34
C ARG A 263 13.44 -0.99 -35.48
N LEU A 264 12.23 -0.64 -35.91
CA LEU A 264 11.31 0.22 -35.14
C LEU A 264 10.57 -0.61 -34.08
N ARG A 265 10.70 -0.24 -32.80
CA ARG A 265 10.01 -0.93 -31.69
C ARG A 265 8.48 -0.95 -31.87
N GLU A 266 7.93 0.08 -32.50
CA GLU A 266 6.50 0.23 -32.84
C GLU A 266 5.92 -0.90 -33.71
N CYS A 267 6.76 -1.62 -34.47
CA CYS A 267 6.31 -2.76 -35.28
C CYS A 267 6.17 -4.07 -34.47
N LEU A 268 6.72 -4.15 -33.25
CA LEU A 268 6.78 -5.38 -32.45
C LEU A 268 5.54 -5.56 -31.55
N ARG A 269 5.00 -6.79 -31.48
CA ARG A 269 3.88 -7.16 -30.61
C ARG A 269 4.18 -8.46 -29.86
N PRO A 270 4.07 -8.48 -28.51
CA PRO A 270 4.18 -9.72 -27.76
C PRO A 270 2.95 -10.62 -27.96
N LEU A 271 3.14 -11.92 -27.81
CA LEU A 271 2.11 -12.96 -27.83
C LEU A 271 2.13 -13.70 -26.48
N THR A 272 1.03 -13.58 -25.75
CA THR A 272 0.77 -14.35 -24.52
C THR A 272 0.73 -15.85 -24.82
N VAL A 273 1.07 -16.67 -23.84
CA VAL A 273 1.04 -18.14 -23.96
C VAL A 273 -0.40 -18.65 -23.87
N GLY A 274 -0.85 -19.37 -24.90
CA GLY A 274 -2.08 -20.17 -24.88
C GLY A 274 -1.81 -21.59 -24.37
N ASP A 275 -2.87 -22.37 -24.19
CA ASP A 275 -2.78 -23.69 -23.55
C ASP A 275 -1.84 -24.66 -24.31
N ARG A 276 -1.00 -25.40 -23.58
CA ARG A 276 0.22 -26.01 -24.13
C ARG A 276 -0.04 -27.35 -24.83
N SER A 277 0.69 -27.64 -25.90
CA SER A 277 0.61 -28.91 -26.65
C SER A 277 1.63 -29.96 -26.19
N GLU A 278 1.19 -31.21 -26.15
CA GLU A 278 1.98 -32.38 -25.70
C GLU A 278 3.25 -32.61 -26.53
N ASP A 279 3.22 -32.28 -27.83
CA ASP A 279 4.35 -32.41 -28.74
C ASP A 279 5.53 -31.48 -28.38
N VAL A 280 5.24 -30.31 -27.79
CA VAL A 280 6.26 -29.37 -27.31
C VAL A 280 6.94 -29.90 -26.05
N GLU A 281 6.18 -30.44 -25.10
CA GLU A 281 6.73 -31.00 -23.85
C GLU A 281 7.74 -32.12 -24.14
N GLN A 282 7.40 -33.05 -25.04
CA GLN A 282 8.27 -34.16 -25.44
C GLN A 282 9.58 -33.67 -26.08
N ALA A 283 9.53 -32.62 -26.91
CA ALA A 283 10.71 -32.03 -27.51
C ALA A 283 11.64 -31.39 -26.45
N CYS A 284 11.07 -30.62 -25.52
CA CYS A 284 11.81 -29.98 -24.42
C CYS A 284 12.51 -31.03 -23.53
N PHE A 285 11.84 -32.13 -23.16
CA PHE A 285 12.48 -33.21 -22.38
C PHE A 285 13.55 -33.99 -23.16
N ALA A 286 13.45 -34.08 -24.49
CA ALA A 286 14.50 -34.68 -25.32
C ALA A 286 15.77 -33.81 -25.36
N ASP A 287 15.61 -32.49 -25.45
CA ASP A 287 16.74 -31.55 -25.45
C ASP A 287 17.41 -31.46 -24.06
N LEU A 288 16.64 -31.54 -22.96
CA LEU A 288 17.22 -31.66 -21.61
C LEU A 288 18.13 -32.89 -21.45
N LYS A 289 17.73 -34.04 -22.02
CA LYS A 289 18.55 -35.27 -22.00
C LYS A 289 19.84 -35.13 -22.79
N ARG A 290 19.86 -34.32 -23.86
CA ARG A 290 21.08 -33.98 -24.60
C ARG A 290 21.98 -33.07 -23.77
N LEU A 291 21.42 -32.03 -23.15
CA LEU A 291 22.19 -31.09 -22.33
C LEU A 291 22.89 -31.78 -21.14
N ARG A 292 22.27 -32.81 -20.55
CA ARG A 292 22.82 -33.61 -19.44
C ARG A 292 23.89 -34.65 -19.84
N THR A 293 24.34 -34.72 -21.10
CA THR A 293 25.44 -35.62 -21.50
C THR A 293 26.84 -35.08 -21.22
N SER A 294 27.00 -33.78 -20.95
CA SER A 294 28.27 -33.19 -20.51
C SER A 294 28.25 -32.94 -19.00
N ASP A 295 29.42 -33.02 -18.35
CA ASP A 295 29.52 -32.76 -16.90
C ASP A 295 29.15 -31.33 -16.53
N LEU A 296 29.48 -30.36 -17.40
CA LEU A 296 29.06 -28.96 -17.22
C LEU A 296 27.55 -28.80 -17.37
N GLY A 297 26.94 -29.42 -18.39
CA GLY A 297 25.49 -29.36 -18.61
C GLY A 297 24.69 -30.09 -17.52
N ARG A 298 25.24 -31.19 -16.98
CA ARG A 298 24.74 -31.83 -15.76
C ARG A 298 24.82 -30.87 -14.57
N ALA A 299 25.98 -30.30 -14.28
CA ALA A 299 26.16 -29.40 -13.14
C ALA A 299 25.31 -28.13 -13.23
N VAL A 300 25.16 -27.53 -14.42
CA VAL A 300 24.27 -26.38 -14.66
C VAL A 300 22.81 -26.79 -14.46
N THR A 301 22.34 -27.89 -15.06
CA THR A 301 20.94 -28.31 -14.91
C THR A 301 20.60 -28.84 -13.51
N ASP A 302 21.56 -29.44 -12.79
CA ASP A 302 21.39 -29.81 -11.37
C ASP A 302 21.29 -28.55 -10.48
N LEU A 303 22.11 -27.52 -10.71
CA LEU A 303 21.99 -26.25 -10.00
C LEU A 303 20.66 -25.54 -10.31
N LEU A 304 20.26 -25.45 -11.58
CA LEU A 304 18.97 -24.87 -11.97
C LEU A 304 17.79 -25.67 -11.40
N ALA A 305 17.87 -27.01 -11.36
CA ALA A 305 16.85 -27.83 -10.71
C ALA A 305 16.79 -27.64 -9.19
N LEU A 306 17.86 -27.17 -8.54
CA LEU A 306 17.86 -26.81 -7.13
C LEU A 306 17.26 -25.41 -6.89
N THR A 307 17.53 -24.46 -7.78
CA THR A 307 17.12 -23.04 -7.67
C THR A 307 15.79 -22.67 -8.38
N ASP A 308 15.12 -23.65 -8.97
CA ASP A 308 13.86 -23.50 -9.74
C ASP A 308 12.71 -22.84 -8.95
N SER A 309 12.78 -22.85 -7.61
CA SER A 309 11.71 -22.42 -6.70
C SER A 309 11.26 -20.95 -6.80
N GLY A 310 11.93 -20.09 -7.60
CA GLY A 310 11.44 -18.71 -7.80
C GLY A 310 12.27 -17.71 -8.62
N GLY A 311 13.56 -17.95 -8.89
CA GLY A 311 14.42 -16.87 -9.44
C GLY A 311 15.56 -17.25 -10.38
N GLY A 312 15.99 -18.51 -10.42
CA GLY A 312 17.03 -18.96 -11.36
C GLY A 312 18.43 -18.42 -11.04
N LEU A 313 19.36 -18.59 -11.99
CA LEU A 313 20.77 -18.19 -11.85
C LEU A 313 21.30 -17.54 -13.13
N ARG A 314 22.11 -16.47 -13.02
CA ARG A 314 22.74 -15.82 -14.19
C ARG A 314 23.91 -16.66 -14.71
N ALA A 315 24.31 -16.48 -15.96
CA ALA A 315 25.48 -17.19 -16.53
C ALA A 315 26.77 -16.99 -15.69
N VAL A 316 26.98 -15.81 -15.11
CA VAL A 316 28.12 -15.53 -14.21
C VAL A 316 27.99 -16.27 -12.87
N ASP A 317 26.78 -16.35 -12.31
CA ASP A 317 26.51 -17.07 -11.05
C ASP A 317 26.75 -18.57 -11.24
N LEU A 318 26.29 -19.11 -12.38
CA LEU A 318 26.52 -20.50 -12.78
C LEU A 318 28.01 -20.79 -13.02
N ALA A 319 28.77 -19.87 -13.60
CA ALA A 319 30.22 -20.01 -13.75
C ALA A 319 30.94 -20.02 -12.39
N GLU A 320 30.66 -19.06 -11.49
CA GLU A 320 31.26 -18.99 -10.16
C GLU A 320 30.91 -20.21 -9.28
N LEU A 321 29.68 -20.72 -9.41
CA LEU A 321 29.24 -21.94 -8.74
C LEU A 321 29.93 -23.18 -9.33
N THR A 322 29.87 -23.39 -10.64
CA THR A 322 30.41 -24.59 -11.30
C THR A 322 31.93 -24.68 -11.27
N GLY A 323 32.63 -23.54 -11.33
CA GLY A 323 34.08 -23.44 -11.52
C GLY A 323 34.51 -23.43 -12.99
N ALA A 324 33.57 -23.29 -13.94
CA ALA A 324 33.85 -23.17 -15.37
C ALA A 324 34.02 -21.70 -15.80
N SER A 325 34.43 -21.45 -17.05
CA SER A 325 34.45 -20.07 -17.57
C SER A 325 33.05 -19.55 -17.86
N VAL A 326 32.89 -18.23 -17.86
CA VAL A 326 31.63 -17.57 -18.27
C VAL A 326 31.33 -17.85 -19.75
N GLU A 327 32.36 -18.04 -20.59
CA GLU A 327 32.21 -18.36 -22.02
C GLU A 327 31.64 -19.77 -22.23
N ASP A 328 32.19 -20.79 -21.53
CA ASP A 328 31.68 -22.17 -21.58
C ASP A 328 30.22 -22.26 -21.14
N VAL A 329 29.89 -21.59 -20.02
CA VAL A 329 28.54 -21.56 -19.46
C VAL A 329 27.59 -20.79 -20.39
N THR A 330 28.02 -19.66 -20.95
CA THR A 330 27.21 -18.88 -21.91
C THR A 330 26.97 -19.67 -23.19
N GLY A 331 27.99 -20.34 -23.74
CA GLY A 331 27.86 -21.19 -24.92
C GLY A 331 26.94 -22.40 -24.68
N LEU A 332 26.97 -22.98 -23.48
CA LEU A 332 26.06 -24.06 -23.09
C LEU A 332 24.60 -23.57 -22.93
N LEU A 333 24.39 -22.39 -22.35
CA LEU A 333 23.06 -21.76 -22.21
C LEU A 333 22.48 -21.32 -23.56
N HIS A 334 23.32 -20.93 -24.52
CA HIS A 334 22.93 -20.54 -25.88
C HIS A 334 23.06 -21.69 -26.90
N SER A 335 23.21 -22.94 -26.44
CA SER A 335 23.30 -24.14 -27.29
C SER A 335 22.00 -24.42 -28.07
N ARG A 336 22.04 -25.40 -28.99
CA ARG A 336 20.89 -25.82 -29.82
C ARG A 336 19.76 -26.42 -28.97
N GLU A 337 20.10 -26.87 -27.78
CA GLU A 337 19.25 -27.46 -26.74
C GLU A 337 18.50 -26.41 -25.89
N GLN A 338 18.61 -25.11 -26.22
CA GLN A 338 17.92 -23.96 -25.61
C GLN A 338 16.44 -24.20 -25.22
N ARG A 339 15.70 -25.07 -25.92
CA ARG A 339 14.29 -25.40 -25.58
C ARG A 339 14.07 -25.96 -24.16
N CYS A 340 15.12 -26.31 -23.41
CA CYS A 340 15.01 -26.71 -22.00
C CYS A 340 15.45 -25.64 -20.98
N ILE A 341 15.97 -24.47 -21.41
CA ILE A 341 16.35 -23.36 -20.54
C ILE A 341 15.74 -22.04 -21.04
N VAL A 342 15.10 -21.28 -20.15
CA VAL A 342 14.47 -19.98 -20.44
C VAL A 342 15.13 -18.89 -19.60
N SER A 343 15.28 -17.69 -20.19
CA SER A 343 15.66 -16.48 -19.43
C SER A 343 14.43 -15.90 -18.73
N GLY A 344 14.52 -15.63 -17.43
CA GLY A 344 13.41 -15.12 -16.63
C GLY A 344 13.06 -13.67 -16.97
N GLU A 345 11.80 -13.40 -17.32
CA GLU A 345 11.34 -12.06 -17.74
C GLU A 345 11.39 -11.01 -16.62
N GLU A 346 11.35 -11.43 -15.35
CA GLU A 346 11.38 -10.54 -14.17
C GLU A 346 12.78 -10.33 -13.59
N SER A 347 13.76 -11.18 -13.93
CA SER A 347 15.12 -11.15 -13.36
C SER A 347 16.17 -11.07 -14.45
N ALA A 348 16.70 -9.86 -14.67
CA ALA A 348 17.59 -9.50 -15.78
C ALA A 348 18.78 -10.48 -15.96
N GLY A 349 18.65 -11.38 -16.94
CA GLY A 349 19.68 -12.36 -17.31
C GLY A 349 19.79 -13.60 -16.41
N ALA A 350 18.78 -13.89 -15.58
CA ALA A 350 18.69 -15.16 -14.85
C ALA A 350 18.09 -16.26 -15.74
N HIS A 351 18.58 -17.49 -15.60
CA HIS A 351 18.12 -18.66 -16.36
C HIS A 351 17.35 -19.65 -15.46
N LEU A 352 16.34 -20.30 -16.02
CA LEU A 352 15.40 -21.23 -15.41
C LEU A 352 15.17 -22.45 -16.34
N LEU A 353 14.61 -23.54 -15.82
CA LEU A 353 14.20 -24.69 -16.66
C LEU A 353 12.85 -24.41 -17.34
N SER A 354 12.71 -24.75 -18.62
CA SER A 354 11.52 -24.37 -19.43
C SER A 354 10.19 -25.01 -18.99
N HIS A 355 10.22 -26.02 -18.13
CA HIS A 355 9.05 -26.83 -17.79
C HIS A 355 9.09 -27.30 -16.32
N PRO A 356 8.03 -27.09 -15.51
CA PRO A 356 8.03 -27.41 -14.07
C PRO A 356 8.18 -28.92 -13.78
N GLY A 357 7.94 -29.78 -14.76
CA GLY A 357 8.25 -31.22 -14.66
C GLY A 357 9.75 -31.56 -14.75
N MET A 358 10.60 -30.68 -15.28
CA MET A 358 12.04 -30.93 -15.44
C MET A 358 12.82 -30.93 -14.11
N PRO A 359 12.66 -29.95 -13.20
CA PRO A 359 13.26 -30.01 -11.86
C PRO A 359 12.83 -31.28 -11.13
N HIS A 360 11.55 -31.66 -11.22
CA HIS A 360 11.03 -32.89 -10.63
C HIS A 360 11.63 -34.17 -11.25
N ALA A 361 11.92 -34.17 -12.55
CA ALA A 361 12.61 -35.27 -13.22
C ALA A 361 14.09 -35.37 -12.78
N ILE A 362 14.79 -34.24 -12.68
CA ILE A 362 16.20 -34.17 -12.24
C ILE A 362 16.32 -34.55 -10.76
N ARG A 363 15.47 -34.00 -9.89
CA ARG A 363 15.44 -34.32 -8.44
C ARG A 363 15.15 -35.81 -8.16
N ARG A 364 14.52 -36.55 -9.10
CA ARG A 364 14.34 -38.01 -9.02
C ARG A 364 15.59 -38.83 -9.40
N GLU A 365 16.59 -38.22 -10.03
CA GLU A 365 17.91 -38.83 -10.29
C GLU A 365 18.87 -38.67 -9.11
N TRP A 366 18.54 -37.82 -8.12
CA TRP A 366 19.42 -37.49 -7.00
C TRP A 366 19.28 -38.46 -5.83
N ASP A 367 20.41 -38.80 -5.22
CA ASP A 367 20.47 -39.36 -3.87
C ASP A 367 20.63 -38.25 -2.82
N GLN A 368 20.48 -38.62 -1.54
CA GLN A 368 20.65 -37.71 -0.40
C GLN A 368 22.02 -37.00 -0.41
N ALA A 369 23.09 -37.72 -0.79
CA ALA A 369 24.44 -37.14 -0.86
C ALA A 369 24.57 -36.07 -1.97
N THR A 370 23.89 -36.25 -3.11
CA THR A 370 23.84 -35.27 -4.20
C THR A 370 23.08 -34.00 -3.80
N VAL A 371 21.97 -34.13 -3.07
CA VAL A 371 21.26 -32.98 -2.47
C VAL A 371 22.19 -32.24 -1.52
N GLU A 372 22.73 -32.92 -0.50
CA GLU A 372 23.62 -32.31 0.49
C GLU A 372 24.87 -31.69 -0.12
N ARG A 373 25.40 -32.23 -1.23
CA ARG A 373 26.56 -31.67 -1.94
C ARG A 373 26.22 -30.33 -2.60
N HIS A 374 25.09 -30.23 -3.29
CA HIS A 374 24.68 -28.99 -3.96
C HIS A 374 24.18 -27.94 -2.97
N THR A 375 23.45 -28.34 -1.93
CA THR A 375 23.01 -27.45 -0.84
C THR A 375 24.21 -26.86 -0.09
N ARG A 376 25.22 -27.67 0.29
CA ARG A 376 26.48 -27.16 0.87
C ARG A 376 27.23 -26.21 -0.06
N ARG A 377 27.20 -26.44 -1.39
CA ARG A 377 27.81 -25.57 -2.40
C ARG A 377 27.15 -24.18 -2.41
N LEU A 378 25.82 -24.12 -2.34
CA LEU A 378 25.07 -22.86 -2.26
C LEU A 378 25.28 -22.14 -0.92
N HIS A 379 25.29 -22.86 0.22
CA HIS A 379 25.58 -22.23 1.52
C HIS A 379 27.01 -21.66 1.60
N ALA A 380 28.01 -22.37 1.07
CA ALA A 380 29.38 -21.88 1.00
C ALA A 380 29.50 -20.65 0.09
N TRP A 381 28.80 -20.64 -1.05
CA TRP A 381 28.72 -19.48 -1.95
C TRP A 381 28.09 -18.26 -1.25
N ALA A 382 26.96 -18.45 -0.57
CA ALA A 382 26.31 -17.40 0.20
C ALA A 382 27.19 -16.87 1.36
N ALA A 383 27.98 -17.73 2.00
CA ALA A 383 28.94 -17.32 3.02
C ALA A 383 30.03 -16.40 2.45
N ARG A 384 30.63 -16.74 1.29
CA ARG A 384 31.63 -15.89 0.61
C ARG A 384 31.07 -14.49 0.29
N TRP A 385 29.86 -14.42 -0.26
CA TRP A 385 29.22 -13.14 -0.61
C TRP A 385 28.85 -12.29 0.60
N ARG A 386 28.52 -12.92 1.73
CA ARG A 386 28.34 -12.24 3.02
C ARG A 386 29.66 -11.73 3.62
N GLU A 387 30.71 -12.55 3.57
CA GLU A 387 32.06 -12.18 4.03
C GLU A 387 32.68 -11.05 3.18
N ALA A 388 32.33 -10.99 1.89
CA ALA A 388 32.67 -9.88 1.00
C ALA A 388 31.83 -8.60 1.20
N GLY A 389 30.88 -8.58 2.15
CA GLY A 389 30.08 -7.39 2.50
C GLY A 389 28.99 -7.01 1.48
N TRP A 390 28.54 -7.96 0.65
CA TRP A 390 27.50 -7.75 -0.38
C TRP A 390 27.77 -6.59 -1.38
N PRO A 391 28.87 -6.64 -2.17
CA PRO A 391 29.20 -5.58 -3.11
C PRO A 391 28.28 -5.58 -4.35
N GLU A 392 28.45 -4.61 -5.24
CA GLU A 392 27.52 -4.35 -6.36
C GLU A 392 27.27 -5.58 -7.26
N GLY A 393 28.26 -6.46 -7.48
CA GLY A 393 28.12 -7.69 -8.26
C GLY A 393 27.19 -8.76 -7.67
N SER A 394 26.74 -8.61 -6.42
CA SER A 394 26.00 -9.61 -5.62
C SER A 394 24.92 -10.37 -6.42
N PRO A 395 24.92 -11.71 -6.41
CA PRO A 395 23.95 -12.55 -7.11
C PRO A 395 22.50 -12.28 -6.69
N THR A 396 21.62 -12.01 -7.67
CA THR A 396 20.19 -11.75 -7.45
C THR A 396 19.53 -12.88 -6.64
N TYR A 397 19.90 -14.13 -6.92
CA TYR A 397 19.39 -15.30 -6.20
C TYR A 397 19.62 -15.24 -4.67
N LEU A 398 20.76 -14.70 -4.22
CA LEU A 398 21.06 -14.51 -2.79
C LEU A 398 20.27 -13.33 -2.18
N LEU A 399 19.84 -12.40 -3.02
CA LEU A 399 19.03 -11.24 -2.66
C LEU A 399 17.52 -11.53 -2.66
N THR A 400 17.03 -12.53 -3.41
CA THR A 400 15.60 -12.90 -3.50
C THR A 400 15.27 -14.27 -2.88
N GLU A 401 15.66 -15.38 -3.52
CA GLU A 401 15.12 -16.72 -3.23
C GLU A 401 15.86 -17.49 -2.15
N TYR A 402 17.19 -17.34 -2.06
CA TYR A 402 18.02 -18.10 -1.11
C TYR A 402 17.52 -18.10 0.36
N PRO A 403 16.92 -17.03 0.92
CA PRO A 403 16.29 -17.09 2.24
C PRO A 403 15.26 -18.23 2.41
N GLN A 404 14.56 -18.63 1.35
CA GLN A 404 13.57 -19.72 1.37
C GLN A 404 14.23 -21.11 1.46
N MET A 405 15.53 -21.22 1.16
CA MET A 405 16.30 -22.47 1.30
C MET A 405 16.86 -22.70 2.72
N LEU A 406 16.72 -21.73 3.63
CA LEU A 406 17.23 -21.86 5.01
C LEU A 406 16.12 -22.48 5.87
N ASP A 407 16.37 -23.65 6.47
CA ASP A 407 15.34 -24.43 7.16
C ASP A 407 14.75 -23.70 8.39
N THR A 408 15.58 -23.06 9.21
CA THR A 408 15.12 -22.44 10.46
C THR A 408 14.82 -20.93 10.34
N ALA A 409 13.78 -20.47 11.05
CA ALA A 409 13.48 -19.03 11.17
C ALA A 409 14.63 -18.23 11.80
N GLY A 410 15.46 -18.87 12.65
CA GLY A 410 16.67 -18.25 13.21
C GLY A 410 17.78 -18.04 12.17
N GLU A 411 17.96 -18.96 11.21
CA GLU A 411 18.90 -18.78 10.10
C GLU A 411 18.38 -17.77 9.08
N ARG A 412 17.09 -17.84 8.74
CA ARG A 412 16.41 -16.80 7.95
C ARG A 412 16.57 -15.43 8.61
N GLY A 413 16.35 -15.33 9.92
CA GLY A 413 16.57 -14.12 10.71
C GLY A 413 18.01 -13.61 10.63
N ARG A 414 19.01 -14.47 10.92
CA ARG A 414 20.44 -14.09 10.83
C ARG A 414 20.87 -13.63 9.44
N PHE A 415 20.25 -14.13 8.37
CA PHE A 415 20.56 -13.76 6.98
C PHE A 415 19.78 -12.51 6.50
N LEU A 416 18.50 -12.41 6.82
CA LEU A 416 17.63 -11.29 6.43
C LEU A 416 17.88 -10.02 7.26
N LEU A 417 18.47 -10.14 8.47
CA LEU A 417 18.82 -9.04 9.37
C LEU A 417 20.31 -8.66 9.31
N ASP A 418 21.00 -9.06 8.24
CA ASP A 418 22.29 -8.50 7.83
C ASP A 418 22.05 -7.10 7.21
N PRO A 419 22.56 -6.01 7.80
CA PRO A 419 22.27 -4.66 7.31
C PRO A 419 22.98 -4.35 5.98
N LEU A 420 24.13 -4.97 5.69
CA LEU A 420 24.81 -4.80 4.41
C LEU A 420 23.99 -5.48 3.30
N ARG A 421 23.44 -6.68 3.58
CA ARG A 421 22.49 -7.34 2.68
C ARG A 421 21.24 -6.47 2.47
N GLN A 422 20.67 -5.91 3.53
CA GLN A 422 19.47 -5.07 3.45
C GLN A 422 19.68 -3.83 2.57
N LEU A 423 20.84 -3.17 2.68
CA LEU A 423 21.24 -2.08 1.80
C LEU A 423 21.46 -2.57 0.35
N ARG A 424 22.07 -3.74 0.13
CA ARG A 424 22.26 -4.30 -1.22
C ARG A 424 20.93 -4.68 -1.88
N VAL A 425 19.97 -5.24 -1.14
CA VAL A 425 18.59 -5.50 -1.62
C VAL A 425 17.91 -4.18 -1.97
N LYS A 426 17.96 -3.16 -1.10
CA LYS A 426 17.45 -1.80 -1.40
C LYS A 426 18.00 -1.29 -2.73
N ALA A 427 19.31 -1.44 -2.96
CA ALA A 427 19.99 -0.93 -4.15
C ALA A 427 19.72 -1.75 -5.44
N ALA A 428 19.46 -3.06 -5.35
CA ALA A 428 19.13 -3.89 -6.52
C ALA A 428 17.63 -3.87 -6.88
N LEU A 429 16.76 -3.95 -5.88
CA LEU A 429 15.35 -4.33 -6.02
C LEU A 429 14.37 -3.31 -5.41
N GLY A 430 14.90 -2.25 -4.79
CA GLY A 430 14.14 -1.26 -4.04
C GLY A 430 13.88 -1.66 -2.58
N PRO A 431 13.58 -0.69 -1.69
CA PRO A 431 13.34 -0.94 -0.27
C PRO A 431 12.15 -1.87 -0.02
N GLN A 432 11.13 -1.83 -0.89
CA GLN A 432 9.92 -2.64 -0.73
C GLN A 432 10.19 -4.15 -0.84
N ALA A 433 11.12 -4.59 -1.71
CA ALA A 433 11.53 -5.99 -1.78
C ALA A 433 12.15 -6.48 -0.46
N MET A 434 12.90 -5.61 0.24
CA MET A 434 13.43 -5.93 1.57
C MET A 434 12.34 -5.88 2.65
N LEU A 435 11.40 -4.92 2.58
CA LEU A 435 10.26 -4.87 3.50
C LEU A 435 9.39 -6.12 3.41
N ASP A 436 9.14 -6.65 2.21
CA ASP A 436 8.32 -7.84 2.04
C ASP A 436 9.01 -9.10 2.59
N GLN A 437 10.34 -9.23 2.42
CA GLN A 437 11.14 -10.27 3.10
C GLN A 437 11.09 -10.14 4.63
N LEU A 438 11.16 -8.92 5.18
CA LEU A 438 11.05 -8.67 6.63
C LEU A 438 9.62 -8.90 7.16
N ARG A 439 8.58 -8.59 6.36
CA ARG A 439 7.17 -8.84 6.70
C ARG A 439 6.86 -10.34 6.72
N LEU A 440 7.41 -11.11 5.79
CA LEU A 440 7.34 -12.58 5.79
C LEU A 440 7.97 -13.16 7.05
N LEU A 441 9.22 -12.76 7.37
CA LEU A 441 9.89 -13.16 8.61
C LEU A 441 9.08 -12.78 9.87
N LYS A 442 8.41 -11.62 9.87
CA LYS A 442 7.53 -11.20 10.98
C LYS A 442 6.26 -12.06 11.08
N SER A 443 5.76 -12.64 9.99
CA SER A 443 4.64 -13.59 10.04
C SER A 443 5.06 -14.96 10.56
N GLU A 444 6.27 -15.43 10.26
CA GLU A 444 6.82 -16.66 10.83
C GLU A 444 6.94 -16.55 12.36
N PHE A 445 7.56 -15.49 12.88
CA PHE A 445 7.67 -15.24 14.32
C PHE A 445 6.33 -14.98 15.03
N LYS A 446 5.24 -14.74 14.28
CA LYS A 446 3.87 -14.66 14.85
C LYS A 446 3.19 -16.02 14.99
N ALA A 447 3.61 -17.03 14.22
CA ALA A 447 3.02 -18.38 14.28
C ALA A 447 3.61 -19.25 15.41
N VAL A 448 4.74 -18.82 15.99
CA VAL A 448 5.46 -19.54 17.05
C VAL A 448 4.98 -19.05 18.42
N GLU A 449 3.80 -19.52 18.86
CA GLU A 449 3.27 -19.29 20.22
C GLU A 449 3.99 -20.16 21.26
N VAL A 450 5.30 -19.96 21.42
CA VAL A 450 6.09 -20.61 22.48
C VAL A 450 5.93 -19.81 23.79
N PRO A 451 5.48 -20.43 24.89
CA PRO A 451 5.15 -19.73 26.13
C PRO A 451 6.36 -19.08 26.81
N ASP A 452 7.57 -19.63 26.62
CA ASP A 452 8.82 -19.09 27.18
C ASP A 452 9.86 -18.95 26.04
N PRO A 453 10.16 -17.71 25.56
CA PRO A 453 11.02 -17.51 24.39
C PRO A 453 12.49 -17.75 24.72
N GLU A 454 13.19 -18.46 23.85
CA GLU A 454 14.66 -18.42 23.86
C GLU A 454 15.13 -16.97 23.62
N ARG A 455 16.20 -16.54 24.30
CA ARG A 455 16.73 -15.16 24.17
C ARG A 455 17.03 -14.77 22.72
N GLN A 456 17.38 -15.77 21.91
CA GLN A 456 17.65 -15.66 20.48
C GLN A 456 16.45 -15.17 19.66
N GLU A 457 15.22 -15.54 20.04
CA GLU A 457 13.99 -15.04 19.41
C GLU A 457 13.76 -13.56 19.72
N ALA A 458 13.96 -13.18 21.00
CA ALA A 458 13.80 -11.80 21.44
C ALA A 458 14.85 -10.86 20.80
N GLU A 459 16.09 -11.31 20.65
CA GLU A 459 17.14 -10.60 19.89
C GLU A 459 16.72 -10.36 18.44
N THR A 460 16.21 -11.41 17.80
CA THR A 460 15.73 -11.37 16.41
C THR A 460 14.53 -10.43 16.26
N ALA A 461 13.58 -10.46 17.20
CA ALA A 461 12.41 -9.59 17.20
C ALA A 461 12.75 -8.09 17.36
N VAL A 462 13.72 -7.76 18.24
CA VAL A 462 14.22 -6.38 18.41
C VAL A 462 14.82 -5.86 17.10
N ARG A 463 15.73 -6.63 16.50
CA ARG A 463 16.37 -6.28 15.22
C ARG A 463 15.37 -6.19 14.07
N LEU A 464 14.38 -7.08 14.04
CA LEU A 464 13.33 -7.09 13.01
C LEU A 464 12.40 -5.88 13.11
N ALA A 465 12.00 -5.47 14.31
CA ALA A 465 11.21 -4.25 14.51
C ALA A 465 11.99 -3.00 14.08
N ALA A 466 13.27 -2.91 14.43
CA ALA A 466 14.16 -1.83 14.01
C ALA A 466 14.39 -1.81 12.48
N ALA A 467 14.68 -2.96 11.87
CA ALA A 467 14.89 -3.09 10.42
C ALA A 467 13.64 -2.71 9.62
N LEU A 468 12.44 -3.10 10.11
CA LEU A 468 11.16 -2.72 9.51
C LEU A 468 10.93 -1.21 9.56
N ASP A 469 11.10 -0.57 10.71
CA ASP A 469 10.95 0.89 10.84
C ASP A 469 12.00 1.65 10.00
N LEU A 470 13.27 1.28 10.12
CA LEU A 470 14.36 1.92 9.38
C LEU A 470 14.25 1.74 7.87
N MET A 471 13.74 0.59 7.37
CA MET A 471 13.47 0.42 5.94
C MET A 471 12.15 1.08 5.50
N GLN A 472 11.13 1.14 6.36
CA GLN A 472 9.88 1.86 6.06
C GLN A 472 10.14 3.37 5.93
N ARG A 473 11.08 3.94 6.70
CA ARG A 473 11.61 5.31 6.53
C ARG A 473 12.41 5.53 5.23
N ARG A 474 12.75 4.47 4.48
CA ARG A 474 13.37 4.55 3.14
C ARG A 474 12.35 4.44 2.00
N VAL A 475 11.07 4.25 2.29
CA VAL A 475 10.00 4.32 1.28
C VAL A 475 9.48 5.75 1.26
N GLY A 476 9.44 6.36 0.08
CA GLY A 476 8.74 7.63 -0.13
C GLY A 476 7.23 7.43 -0.27
N PRO A 477 6.45 8.52 -0.28
CA PRO A 477 5.03 8.43 -0.61
C PRO A 477 4.85 7.83 -2.00
N VAL A 478 3.91 6.90 -2.13
CA VAL A 478 3.57 6.25 -3.39
C VAL A 478 2.85 7.26 -4.28
N PRO A 479 3.35 7.56 -5.50
CA PRO A 479 2.66 8.47 -6.40
C PRO A 479 1.20 8.03 -6.65
N PRO A 480 0.21 8.93 -6.52
CA PRO A 480 -1.18 8.63 -6.86
C PRO A 480 -1.30 8.02 -8.25
N ARG A 481 -2.27 7.12 -8.46
CA ARG A 481 -2.46 6.31 -9.68
C ARG A 481 -1.33 5.36 -10.10
N ALA A 482 -0.09 5.47 -9.61
CA ALA A 482 0.97 4.54 -10.03
C ALA A 482 0.63 3.06 -9.77
N PRO A 483 -0.03 2.68 -8.65
CA PRO A 483 -0.56 1.32 -8.46
C PRO A 483 -1.68 0.96 -9.45
N ALA A 484 -2.58 1.89 -9.77
CA ALA A 484 -3.66 1.67 -10.74
C ALA A 484 -3.12 1.41 -12.16
N LEU A 485 -2.13 2.18 -12.61
CA LEU A 485 -1.47 1.99 -13.89
C LEU A 485 -0.71 0.65 -13.98
N LEU A 486 -0.13 0.17 -12.87
CA LEU A 486 0.48 -1.17 -12.81
C LEU A 486 -0.56 -2.30 -12.99
N VAL A 487 -1.81 -2.11 -12.57
CA VAL A 487 -2.90 -3.05 -12.88
C VAL A 487 -3.25 -3.02 -14.38
N GLN A 488 -3.36 -1.82 -14.97
CA GLN A 488 -3.69 -1.67 -16.40
C GLN A 488 -2.60 -2.23 -17.34
N VAL A 489 -1.34 -2.22 -16.90
CA VAL A 489 -0.19 -2.89 -17.54
C VAL A 489 -0.18 -4.42 -17.31
N GLY A 490 -1.06 -4.94 -16.45
CA GLY A 490 -1.28 -6.37 -16.23
C GLY A 490 -0.58 -6.96 -14.99
N SER A 491 0.00 -6.14 -14.11
CA SER A 491 0.78 -6.61 -12.95
C SER A 491 0.09 -6.29 -11.61
N VAL A 492 -1.03 -6.96 -11.34
CA VAL A 492 -1.84 -6.78 -10.10
C VAL A 492 -1.03 -7.07 -8.84
N ALA A 493 -0.18 -8.11 -8.85
CA ALA A 493 0.69 -8.44 -7.73
C ALA A 493 1.68 -7.29 -7.42
N ARG A 494 2.31 -6.71 -8.45
CA ARG A 494 3.21 -5.56 -8.30
C ARG A 494 2.46 -4.32 -7.83
N ALA A 495 1.27 -4.05 -8.37
CA ALA A 495 0.40 -2.97 -7.92
C ALA A 495 0.09 -3.06 -6.41
N CYS A 496 -0.28 -4.25 -5.93
CA CYS A 496 -0.50 -4.51 -4.50
C CYS A 496 0.79 -4.30 -3.68
N THR A 497 1.93 -4.80 -4.15
CA THR A 497 3.23 -4.60 -3.50
C THR A 497 3.65 -3.13 -3.42
N VAL A 498 3.37 -2.32 -4.44
CA VAL A 498 3.65 -0.88 -4.42
C VAL A 498 2.67 -0.16 -3.48
N ALA A 499 1.36 -0.44 -3.55
CA ALA A 499 0.36 0.14 -2.64
C ALA A 499 0.66 -0.18 -1.16
N ARG A 500 1.08 -1.41 -0.84
CA ARG A 500 1.53 -1.83 0.52
C ARG A 500 2.84 -1.19 0.98
N SER A 501 3.58 -0.55 0.08
CA SER A 501 4.82 0.16 0.44
C SER A 501 4.53 1.49 1.13
N GLU A 502 3.42 2.16 0.76
CA GLU A 502 2.97 3.45 1.27
C GLU A 502 3.02 3.49 2.81
N PRO A 503 3.89 4.32 3.44
CA PRO A 503 4.10 4.29 4.89
C PRO A 503 2.85 4.65 5.69
N GLU A 504 2.02 5.59 5.24
CA GLU A 504 0.85 6.06 5.99
C GLU A 504 -0.38 5.17 5.76
N LEU A 505 -1.11 4.83 6.83
CA LEU A 505 -2.21 3.86 6.77
C LEU A 505 -3.43 4.39 6.02
N VAL A 506 -3.75 5.69 6.12
CA VAL A 506 -4.88 6.28 5.37
C VAL A 506 -4.57 6.35 3.86
N LEU A 507 -3.34 6.76 3.49
CA LEU A 507 -2.90 6.77 2.09
C LEU A 507 -2.80 5.35 1.53
N ARG A 508 -2.30 4.38 2.31
CA ARG A 508 -2.26 2.97 1.93
C ARG A 508 -3.66 2.41 1.66
N ALA A 509 -4.66 2.80 2.45
CA ALA A 509 -6.05 2.43 2.20
C ALA A 509 -6.56 2.98 0.86
N ALA A 510 -6.28 4.25 0.55
CA ALA A 510 -6.62 4.86 -0.74
C ALA A 510 -5.95 4.15 -1.92
N ARG A 511 -4.62 3.96 -1.87
CA ARG A 511 -3.85 3.29 -2.94
C ARG A 511 -4.26 1.82 -3.12
N LEU A 512 -4.62 1.10 -2.06
CA LEU A 512 -5.18 -0.26 -2.18
C LEU A 512 -6.61 -0.27 -2.73
N ALA A 513 -7.44 0.72 -2.39
CA ALA A 513 -8.79 0.83 -2.92
C ALA A 513 -8.79 1.18 -4.43
N GLU A 514 -7.88 2.05 -4.89
CA GLU A 514 -7.62 2.27 -6.33
C GLU A 514 -7.26 0.95 -7.04
N VAL A 515 -6.33 0.16 -6.49
CA VAL A 515 -5.92 -1.14 -7.06
C VAL A 515 -7.09 -2.11 -7.11
N ALA A 516 -7.95 -2.14 -6.08
CA ALA A 516 -9.15 -2.99 -6.08
C ALA A 516 -10.15 -2.58 -7.17
N VAL A 517 -10.30 -1.29 -7.48
CA VAL A 517 -11.15 -0.80 -8.57
C VAL A 517 -10.62 -1.23 -9.94
N GLU A 518 -9.34 -1.02 -10.23
CA GLU A 518 -8.78 -1.47 -11.52
C GLU A 518 -8.77 -3.01 -11.63
N ALA A 519 -8.47 -3.71 -10.53
CA ALA A 519 -8.53 -5.17 -10.48
C ALA A 519 -9.95 -5.69 -10.78
N ALA A 520 -10.99 -5.01 -10.27
CA ALA A 520 -12.38 -5.32 -10.59
C ALA A 520 -12.74 -5.04 -12.05
N ARG A 521 -12.24 -3.94 -12.65
CA ARG A 521 -12.45 -3.62 -14.08
C ARG A 521 -11.86 -4.69 -15.02
N VAL A 522 -10.74 -5.31 -14.63
CA VAL A 522 -10.12 -6.42 -15.39
C VAL A 522 -10.57 -7.81 -14.91
N TRP A 523 -11.59 -7.90 -14.05
CA TRP A 523 -12.17 -9.14 -13.51
C TRP A 523 -11.17 -10.05 -12.76
N HIS A 524 -10.17 -9.46 -12.11
CA HIS A 524 -9.18 -10.21 -11.32
C HIS A 524 -9.80 -10.77 -10.02
N PRO A 525 -9.58 -12.05 -9.67
CA PRO A 525 -10.26 -12.71 -8.54
C PRO A 525 -9.98 -12.03 -7.19
N ASP A 526 -8.77 -11.49 -7.00
CA ASP A 526 -8.36 -10.88 -5.71
C ASP A 526 -8.94 -9.49 -5.45
N ALA A 527 -9.70 -8.88 -6.37
CA ALA A 527 -10.22 -7.51 -6.20
C ALA A 527 -10.97 -7.31 -4.87
N ALA A 528 -11.79 -8.29 -4.46
CA ALA A 528 -12.48 -8.28 -3.18
C ALA A 528 -11.53 -8.48 -1.98
N ALA A 529 -10.44 -9.25 -2.12
CA ALA A 529 -9.45 -9.40 -1.05
C ALA A 529 -8.67 -8.10 -0.82
N ILE A 530 -8.29 -7.41 -1.90
CA ILE A 530 -7.56 -6.14 -1.87
C ILE A 530 -8.44 -5.04 -1.23
N ALA A 531 -9.73 -4.97 -1.55
CA ALA A 531 -10.67 -4.03 -0.93
C ALA A 531 -10.88 -4.28 0.58
N ARG A 532 -10.82 -5.55 1.04
CA ARG A 532 -10.83 -5.88 2.47
C ARG A 532 -9.54 -5.45 3.18
N GLU A 533 -8.39 -5.56 2.52
CA GLU A 533 -7.11 -5.06 3.06
C GLU A 533 -7.09 -3.52 3.15
N ALA A 534 -7.65 -2.82 2.16
CA ALA A 534 -7.86 -1.38 2.22
C ALA A 534 -8.76 -0.97 3.41
N THR A 535 -9.82 -1.75 3.66
CA THR A 535 -10.73 -1.54 4.80
C THR A 535 -10.00 -1.68 6.14
N ASP A 536 -9.19 -2.74 6.33
CA ASP A 536 -8.40 -2.92 7.56
C ASP A 536 -7.40 -1.77 7.78
N CYS A 537 -6.72 -1.32 6.71
CA CYS A 537 -5.81 -0.18 6.77
C CYS A 537 -6.53 1.09 7.29
N LEU A 538 -7.71 1.41 6.76
CA LEU A 538 -8.47 2.60 7.17
C LEU A 538 -9.04 2.49 8.59
N VAL A 539 -9.62 1.34 8.96
CA VAL A 539 -10.10 1.08 10.33
C VAL A 539 -8.97 1.18 11.36
N ARG A 540 -7.74 0.80 10.99
CA ARG A 540 -6.56 0.93 11.85
C ARG A 540 -5.97 2.33 11.86
N ALA A 541 -6.11 3.11 10.80
CA ALA A 541 -5.77 4.53 10.81
C ALA A 541 -6.67 5.28 11.81
N GLY A 542 -8.00 5.20 11.64
CA GLY A 542 -9.00 5.90 12.47
C GLY A 542 -9.01 5.53 13.97
N ARG A 543 -8.29 4.46 14.37
CA ARG A 543 -8.06 4.09 15.78
C ARG A 543 -6.82 4.74 16.42
N TYR A 544 -5.87 5.24 15.63
CA TYR A 544 -4.53 5.58 16.14
C TYR A 544 -3.92 6.89 15.61
N THR A 545 -4.48 7.50 14.55
CA THR A 545 -4.07 8.82 14.04
C THR A 545 -5.00 9.93 14.56
N PRO A 546 -4.50 11.09 15.01
CA PRO A 546 -5.34 12.23 15.37
C PRO A 546 -6.20 12.71 14.19
N ARG A 547 -7.49 12.99 14.44
CA ARG A 547 -8.51 13.38 13.44
C ARG A 547 -8.37 14.83 12.93
N THR A 548 -7.16 15.30 12.64
CA THR A 548 -6.91 16.71 12.29
C THR A 548 -5.78 16.88 11.26
N GLY A 549 -6.15 17.09 9.99
CA GLY A 549 -5.21 17.48 8.92
C GLY A 549 -5.70 17.09 7.53
N GLY A 550 -5.67 18.02 6.57
CA GLY A 550 -6.30 17.86 5.25
C GLY A 550 -5.89 16.60 4.48
N PHE A 551 -4.63 16.16 4.56
CA PHE A 551 -4.17 14.91 3.93
C PHE A 551 -4.96 13.65 4.36
N PHE A 552 -5.60 13.66 5.53
CA PHE A 552 -6.46 12.56 6.00
C PHE A 552 -7.87 12.66 5.42
N GLU A 553 -8.39 13.88 5.25
CA GLU A 553 -9.68 14.19 4.62
C GLU A 553 -9.63 13.83 3.12
N ASP A 554 -8.60 14.30 2.40
CA ASP A 554 -8.34 13.98 0.99
C ASP A 554 -8.29 12.46 0.75
N ALA A 555 -7.55 11.73 1.59
CA ALA A 555 -7.42 10.29 1.49
C ALA A 555 -8.72 9.53 1.82
N CYS A 556 -9.56 10.05 2.71
CA CYS A 556 -10.89 9.50 2.96
C CYS A 556 -11.83 9.72 1.76
N ALA A 557 -11.73 10.86 1.07
CA ALA A 557 -12.47 11.12 -0.17
C ALA A 557 -12.05 10.18 -1.31
N GLU A 558 -10.74 9.95 -1.50
CA GLU A 558 -10.24 8.95 -2.46
C GLU A 558 -10.80 7.54 -2.18
N VAL A 559 -10.83 7.09 -0.92
CA VAL A 559 -11.43 5.80 -0.55
C VAL A 559 -12.94 5.78 -0.80
N ALA A 560 -13.65 6.88 -0.59
CA ALA A 560 -15.08 6.99 -0.91
C ALA A 560 -15.33 6.87 -2.42
N GLU A 561 -14.52 7.50 -3.27
CA GLU A 561 -14.61 7.33 -4.73
C GLU A 561 -14.30 5.90 -5.18
N ALA A 562 -13.31 5.25 -4.58
CA ALA A 562 -13.04 3.83 -4.86
C ALA A 562 -14.21 2.94 -4.43
N ALA A 563 -14.85 3.21 -3.29
CA ALA A 563 -16.05 2.51 -2.86
C ALA A 563 -17.26 2.75 -3.79
N ARG A 564 -17.43 3.97 -4.34
CA ARG A 564 -18.39 4.27 -5.42
C ARG A 564 -18.16 3.39 -6.65
N ALA A 565 -16.91 3.25 -7.08
CA ALA A 565 -16.56 2.45 -8.26
C ALA A 565 -16.70 0.93 -8.03
N LEU A 566 -16.33 0.41 -6.86
CA LEU A 566 -16.56 -1.01 -6.52
C LEU A 566 -18.06 -1.36 -6.49
N LYS A 567 -18.88 -0.44 -5.97
CA LYS A 567 -20.36 -0.56 -5.97
C LYS A 567 -20.96 -0.64 -7.37
N THR A 568 -20.48 0.15 -8.34
CA THR A 568 -20.97 0.10 -9.73
C THR A 568 -20.45 -1.11 -10.51
N LEU A 569 -19.25 -1.60 -10.18
CA LEU A 569 -18.68 -2.86 -10.69
C LEU A 569 -19.28 -4.12 -10.04
N GLY A 570 -20.16 -3.98 -9.05
CA GLY A 570 -20.92 -5.07 -8.44
C GLY A 570 -20.30 -5.69 -7.19
N ILE A 571 -19.11 -5.27 -6.75
CA ILE A 571 -18.44 -5.72 -5.52
C ILE A 571 -19.04 -4.98 -4.31
N ARG A 572 -20.29 -5.33 -3.97
CA ARG A 572 -21.13 -4.55 -3.05
C ARG A 572 -20.71 -4.63 -1.59
N ASP A 573 -20.29 -5.78 -1.09
CA ASP A 573 -20.08 -5.97 0.35
C ASP A 573 -18.76 -5.37 0.84
N GLU A 574 -17.72 -5.41 0.02
CA GLU A 574 -16.48 -4.65 0.24
C GLU A 574 -16.69 -3.14 0.08
N ALA A 575 -17.50 -2.70 -0.90
CA ALA A 575 -17.86 -1.28 -1.02
C ALA A 575 -18.59 -0.79 0.25
N LYS A 576 -19.54 -1.56 0.79
CA LYS A 576 -20.17 -1.29 2.10
C LYS A 576 -19.13 -1.23 3.23
N ALA A 577 -18.16 -2.13 3.25
CA ALA A 577 -17.13 -2.18 4.28
C ALA A 577 -16.21 -0.94 4.25
N LEU A 578 -15.78 -0.51 3.07
CA LEU A 578 -15.04 0.74 2.86
C LEU A 578 -15.86 1.97 3.25
N PHE A 579 -17.12 2.09 2.82
CA PHE A 579 -18.00 3.17 3.25
C PHE A 579 -18.17 3.21 4.78
N ARG A 580 -18.34 2.06 5.46
CA ARG A 580 -18.37 2.02 6.94
C ARG A 580 -17.07 2.56 7.55
N ALA A 581 -15.91 2.17 7.02
CA ALA A 581 -14.62 2.62 7.52
C ALA A 581 -14.37 4.12 7.30
N VAL A 582 -14.84 4.68 6.17
CA VAL A 582 -14.84 6.13 5.88
C VAL A 582 -15.78 6.89 6.81
N VAL A 583 -17.04 6.43 6.99
CA VAL A 583 -17.98 7.08 7.92
C VAL A 583 -17.47 7.06 9.36
N LEU A 584 -16.85 5.96 9.80
CA LEU A 584 -16.28 5.83 11.14
C LEU A 584 -14.92 6.55 11.32
N SER A 585 -14.36 7.20 10.27
CA SER A 585 -13.15 8.01 10.38
C SER A 585 -13.43 9.45 10.85
N ASP A 586 -14.70 9.89 10.80
CA ASP A 586 -15.15 11.25 11.17
C ASP A 586 -14.58 12.38 10.27
N ALA A 587 -13.90 12.01 9.18
CA ALA A 587 -13.28 12.91 8.21
C ALA A 587 -13.87 12.76 6.79
N ALA A 588 -15.07 12.20 6.69
CA ALA A 588 -15.78 11.98 5.44
C ALA A 588 -16.54 13.23 4.98
N ASP A 589 -16.55 13.49 3.67
CA ASP A 589 -17.40 14.54 3.10
C ASP A 589 -18.90 14.18 3.18
N MET A 590 -19.76 15.19 3.01
CA MET A 590 -21.22 15.03 3.15
C MET A 590 -21.84 14.06 2.13
N ASP A 591 -21.27 13.96 0.92
CA ASP A 591 -21.77 13.09 -0.13
C ASP A 591 -21.31 11.64 0.09
N ALA A 592 -20.11 11.42 0.63
CA ALA A 592 -19.61 10.13 1.10
C ALA A 592 -20.41 9.60 2.30
N LEU A 593 -20.70 10.45 3.29
CA LEU A 593 -21.62 10.15 4.40
C LEU A 593 -23.01 9.77 3.87
N ALA A 594 -23.54 10.54 2.92
CA ALA A 594 -24.87 10.33 2.38
C ALA A 594 -25.00 9.07 1.52
N GLU A 595 -24.04 8.81 0.64
CA GLU A 595 -24.05 7.61 -0.19
C GLU A 595 -23.77 6.36 0.63
N GLY A 596 -22.94 6.45 1.68
CA GLY A 596 -22.76 5.40 2.67
C GLY A 596 -24.07 5.05 3.37
N ALA A 597 -24.81 6.04 3.88
CA ALA A 597 -26.11 5.85 4.52
C ALA A 597 -27.16 5.22 3.57
N VAL A 598 -27.19 5.64 2.30
CA VAL A 598 -28.09 5.07 1.26
C VAL A 598 -27.70 3.63 0.90
N LEU A 599 -26.41 3.34 0.71
CA LEU A 599 -25.93 1.99 0.38
C LEU A 599 -26.17 1.01 1.55
N LEU A 600 -26.01 1.48 2.78
CA LEU A 600 -26.10 0.64 3.96
C LEU A 600 -27.55 0.44 4.43
N SER A 601 -28.45 1.42 4.26
CA SER A 601 -29.87 1.24 4.60
C SER A 601 -30.61 0.25 3.68
N ALA A 602 -30.12 0.00 2.46
CA ALA A 602 -30.75 -0.91 1.49
C ALA A 602 -30.71 -2.40 1.88
N ASP A 603 -29.68 -2.84 2.62
CA ASP A 603 -29.40 -4.28 2.88
C ASP A 603 -29.47 -4.67 4.39
N GLY A 604 -30.20 -3.91 5.21
CA GLY A 604 -30.66 -4.33 6.55
C GLY A 604 -29.73 -4.33 7.80
N PRO A 605 -28.54 -3.67 7.86
CA PRO A 605 -27.74 -3.56 9.07
C PRO A 605 -28.23 -2.40 9.96
N GLU A 606 -29.37 -2.57 10.65
CA GLU A 606 -30.01 -1.51 11.47
C GLU A 606 -29.03 -0.82 12.44
N ARG A 607 -28.14 -1.61 13.06
CA ARG A 607 -27.06 -1.15 13.95
C ARG A 607 -26.15 -0.06 13.39
N PHE A 608 -25.95 0.02 12.08
CA PHE A 608 -25.13 1.09 11.49
C PHE A 608 -25.92 2.39 11.33
N VAL A 609 -27.23 2.31 11.07
CA VAL A 609 -28.11 3.48 11.07
C VAL A 609 -28.31 3.96 12.51
N GLU A 610 -28.39 3.05 13.49
CA GLU A 610 -28.31 3.39 14.92
C GLU A 610 -27.01 4.15 15.27
N ALA A 611 -25.82 3.62 14.91
CA ALA A 611 -24.55 4.30 15.21
C ALA A 611 -24.43 5.68 14.54
N LEU A 612 -24.98 5.88 13.35
CA LEU A 612 -25.07 7.20 12.70
C LEU A 612 -26.09 8.14 13.38
N GLU A 613 -27.21 7.60 13.87
CA GLU A 613 -28.19 8.36 14.64
C GLU A 613 -27.68 8.74 16.03
N GLU A 614 -26.84 7.89 16.64
CA GLU A 614 -26.13 8.09 17.90
C GLU A 614 -25.04 9.16 17.76
N HIS A 615 -24.14 9.04 16.77
CA HIS A 615 -23.14 10.08 16.45
C HIS A 615 -23.78 11.44 16.14
N ALA A 616 -24.91 11.46 15.44
CA ALA A 616 -25.64 12.70 15.18
C ALA A 616 -26.35 13.27 16.43
N GLU A 617 -26.80 12.45 17.37
CA GLU A 617 -27.33 12.96 18.65
C GLU A 617 -26.19 13.45 19.56
N GLU A 618 -25.02 12.79 19.60
CA GLU A 618 -23.80 13.31 20.25
C GLU A 618 -23.38 14.67 19.67
N LEU A 619 -23.23 14.78 18.34
CA LEU A 619 -22.88 16.03 17.65
C LEU A 619 -23.91 17.15 17.91
N SER A 620 -25.16 16.81 18.22
CA SER A 620 -26.19 17.81 18.54
C SER A 620 -26.00 18.49 19.90
N GLU A 621 -25.23 17.87 20.82
CA GLU A 621 -24.96 18.41 22.17
C GLU A 621 -23.65 19.21 22.27
N VAL A 622 -22.80 19.24 21.23
CA VAL A 622 -21.44 19.82 21.31
C VAL A 622 -21.40 21.33 21.07
N ASP A 623 -21.63 21.77 19.84
CA ASP A 623 -21.57 23.18 19.42
C ASP A 623 -22.39 23.43 18.13
N PRO A 624 -22.73 24.69 17.77
CA PRO A 624 -23.56 24.96 16.59
C PRO A 624 -23.03 24.46 15.25
N ARG A 625 -21.71 24.28 15.08
CA ARG A 625 -21.12 23.69 13.86
C ARG A 625 -21.35 22.17 13.83
N ALA A 626 -21.21 21.50 14.97
CA ALA A 626 -21.55 20.09 15.12
C ALA A 626 -23.07 19.85 14.97
N GLN A 627 -23.91 20.78 15.45
CA GLN A 627 -25.36 20.74 15.26
C GLN A 627 -25.79 20.85 13.78
N ALA A 628 -25.07 21.63 12.96
CA ALA A 628 -25.31 21.66 11.51
C ALA A 628 -25.03 20.28 10.86
N MET A 629 -23.95 19.61 11.26
CA MET A 629 -23.59 18.26 10.82
C MET A 629 -24.68 17.23 11.22
N ALA A 630 -25.14 17.27 12.48
CA ALA A 630 -26.22 16.43 12.98
C ALA A 630 -27.52 16.56 12.16
N VAL A 631 -27.91 17.80 11.82
CA VAL A 631 -29.09 18.07 10.98
C VAL A 631 -28.97 17.41 9.61
N ASP A 632 -27.83 17.54 8.92
CA ASP A 632 -27.66 16.95 7.60
C ASP A 632 -27.56 15.41 7.63
N ILE A 633 -26.97 14.82 8.66
CA ILE A 633 -26.97 13.35 8.87
C ILE A 633 -28.42 12.86 9.06
N TRP A 634 -29.19 13.43 9.99
CA TRP A 634 -30.59 13.07 10.21
C TRP A 634 -31.47 13.31 8.97
N ALA A 635 -31.28 14.42 8.26
CA ALA A 635 -32.00 14.72 7.03
C ALA A 635 -31.70 13.70 5.92
N THR A 636 -30.46 13.21 5.87
CA THR A 636 -30.01 12.20 4.90
C THR A 636 -30.56 10.82 5.22
N ILE A 637 -30.53 10.39 6.48
CA ILE A 637 -31.17 9.15 6.93
C ILE A 637 -32.69 9.22 6.66
N ALA A 638 -33.32 10.39 6.88
CA ALA A 638 -34.73 10.59 6.59
C ALA A 638 -35.09 10.57 5.10
N ARG A 639 -34.16 10.93 4.20
CA ARG A 639 -34.28 10.76 2.75
C ARG A 639 -34.09 9.30 2.31
N ALA A 640 -33.12 8.61 2.91
CA ALA A 640 -32.73 7.24 2.55
C ALA A 640 -33.73 6.17 3.06
N SER A 641 -34.26 6.35 4.27
CA SER A 641 -35.11 5.38 4.96
C SER A 641 -36.49 5.94 5.26
N SER A 642 -37.51 5.46 4.55
CA SER A 642 -38.90 5.87 4.74
C SER A 642 -39.46 5.50 6.13
N SER A 643 -38.97 4.41 6.74
CA SER A 643 -39.38 3.96 8.07
C SER A 643 -38.81 4.85 9.19
N ARG A 644 -37.55 5.30 9.07
CA ARG A 644 -36.92 6.22 10.05
C ARG A 644 -37.10 7.71 9.71
N SER A 645 -37.76 8.03 8.59
CA SER A 645 -38.00 9.40 8.13
C SER A 645 -38.75 10.26 9.14
N VAL A 646 -39.80 9.72 9.78
CA VAL A 646 -40.59 10.47 10.78
C VAL A 646 -39.72 10.82 11.99
N ALA A 647 -39.04 9.84 12.58
CA ALA A 647 -38.26 10.01 13.80
C ALA A 647 -37.07 10.98 13.63
N ASN A 648 -36.37 10.93 12.49
CA ASN A 648 -35.24 11.82 12.24
C ASN A 648 -35.67 13.25 11.85
N LEU A 649 -36.85 13.43 11.23
CA LEU A 649 -37.46 14.76 11.11
C LEU A 649 -37.93 15.31 12.47
N ASP A 650 -38.40 14.45 13.37
CA ASP A 650 -38.76 14.83 14.74
C ASP A 650 -37.52 15.19 15.60
N ARG A 651 -36.36 14.56 15.36
CA ARG A 651 -35.05 14.97 15.92
C ARG A 651 -34.64 16.38 15.50
N ILE A 652 -34.66 16.66 14.19
CA ILE A 652 -34.36 18.00 13.65
C ILE A 652 -35.27 19.06 14.31
N GLU A 653 -36.56 18.76 14.47
CA GLU A 653 -37.50 19.66 15.15
C GLU A 653 -37.29 19.79 16.66
N ARG A 654 -36.76 18.77 17.35
CA ARG A 654 -36.34 18.88 18.76
C ARG A 654 -35.15 19.84 18.86
N LEU A 655 -34.13 19.66 18.02
CA LEU A 655 -32.94 20.50 17.99
C LEU A 655 -33.30 21.97 17.70
N CYS A 656 -34.12 22.26 16.69
CA CYS A 656 -34.59 23.63 16.39
C CYS A 656 -35.38 24.32 17.52
N LYS A 657 -35.83 23.57 18.55
CA LYS A 657 -36.51 24.12 19.74
C LYS A 657 -35.61 24.19 20.98
N ALA A 658 -34.49 23.46 20.97
CA ALA A 658 -33.53 23.38 22.08
C ALA A 658 -32.31 24.30 21.88
N ILE A 659 -32.01 24.67 20.63
CA ILE A 659 -30.97 25.64 20.24
C ILE A 659 -31.09 26.94 21.05
N ASP A 660 -30.00 27.36 21.68
CA ASP A 660 -29.88 28.69 22.26
C ASP A 660 -29.58 29.72 21.15
N LEU A 661 -30.45 30.71 21.02
CA LEU A 661 -30.30 31.76 20.01
C LEU A 661 -29.16 32.75 20.34
N SER A 662 -28.58 32.69 21.53
CA SER A 662 -27.47 33.56 21.95
C SER A 662 -26.08 33.13 21.44
N ASP A 663 -25.93 31.89 20.94
CA ASP A 663 -24.66 31.32 20.42
C ASP A 663 -24.18 31.88 19.06
N GLY A 664 -24.47 33.16 18.78
CA GLY A 664 -23.97 33.86 17.60
C GLY A 664 -24.69 33.53 16.28
N LEU A 665 -24.12 34.03 15.18
CA LEU A 665 -24.71 33.93 13.84
C LEU A 665 -24.71 32.51 13.27
N ILE A 666 -23.80 31.65 13.73
CA ILE A 666 -23.66 30.26 13.26
C ILE A 666 -24.93 29.42 13.48
N VAL A 667 -25.74 29.77 14.49
CA VAL A 667 -27.06 29.18 14.73
C VAL A 667 -28.00 29.34 13.52
N VAL A 668 -27.85 30.41 12.74
CA VAL A 668 -28.64 30.65 11.52
C VAL A 668 -28.37 29.57 10.46
N ASP A 669 -27.15 29.01 10.41
CA ASP A 669 -26.79 27.94 9.48
C ASP A 669 -27.52 26.63 9.81
N VAL A 670 -27.57 26.27 11.10
CA VAL A 670 -28.29 25.07 11.58
C VAL A 670 -29.78 25.18 11.26
N LEU A 671 -30.39 26.34 11.55
CA LEU A 671 -31.81 26.58 11.28
C LEU A 671 -32.12 26.59 9.78
N ALA A 672 -31.24 27.14 8.94
CA ALA A 672 -31.42 27.11 7.49
C ALA A 672 -31.36 25.68 6.92
N LEU A 673 -30.36 24.88 7.30
CA LEU A 673 -30.26 23.47 6.89
C LEU A 673 -31.48 22.66 7.37
N ALA A 674 -31.90 22.87 8.62
CA ALA A 674 -33.06 22.20 9.19
C ALA A 674 -34.36 22.54 8.45
N ALA A 675 -34.56 23.82 8.11
CA ALA A 675 -35.70 24.23 7.29
C ALA A 675 -35.66 23.65 5.87
N GLN A 676 -34.48 23.58 5.24
CA GLN A 676 -34.31 22.95 3.92
C GLN A 676 -34.64 21.44 3.96
N ALA A 677 -34.21 20.74 5.01
CA ALA A 677 -34.56 19.34 5.27
C ALA A 677 -36.07 19.13 5.49
N LEU A 678 -36.68 19.93 6.37
CA LEU A 678 -38.12 19.87 6.64
C LEU A 678 -38.95 20.22 5.40
N ALA A 679 -38.53 21.18 4.59
CA ALA A 679 -39.23 21.62 3.38
C ALA A 679 -39.18 20.59 2.26
N SER A 680 -38.00 20.03 1.98
CA SER A 680 -37.79 19.00 0.95
C SER A 680 -38.56 17.71 1.28
N MET A 681 -38.65 17.35 2.57
CA MET A 681 -39.44 16.22 3.07
C MET A 681 -40.92 16.57 3.36
N GLY A 682 -41.42 17.70 2.85
CA GLY A 682 -42.84 18.04 2.82
C GLY A 682 -43.43 18.68 4.09
N ARG A 683 -42.68 18.79 5.20
CA ARG A 683 -43.10 19.46 6.46
C ARG A 683 -43.05 21.01 6.36
N ARG A 684 -43.55 21.57 5.25
CA ARG A 684 -43.38 23.00 4.88
C ARG A 684 -43.83 24.02 5.93
N SER A 685 -44.89 23.75 6.69
CA SER A 685 -45.34 24.66 7.77
C SER A 685 -44.25 24.88 8.82
N LYS A 686 -43.58 23.80 9.22
CA LYS A 686 -42.54 23.84 10.25
C LYS A 686 -41.21 24.35 9.71
N ALA A 687 -40.91 24.06 8.44
CA ALA A 687 -39.80 24.72 7.74
C ALA A 687 -39.97 26.25 7.70
N TRP A 688 -41.21 26.74 7.54
CA TRP A 688 -41.52 28.17 7.60
C TRP A 688 -41.38 28.77 9.00
N GLU A 689 -41.81 28.04 10.04
CA GLU A 689 -41.60 28.43 11.44
C GLU A 689 -40.10 28.55 11.78
N VAL A 690 -39.29 27.56 11.38
CA VAL A 690 -37.82 27.57 11.57
C VAL A 690 -37.15 28.70 10.77
N LEU A 691 -37.53 28.91 9.50
CA LEU A 691 -37.05 30.04 8.69
C LEU A 691 -37.38 31.40 9.32
N LYS A 692 -38.55 31.54 9.94
CA LYS A 692 -38.91 32.77 10.63
C LYS A 692 -37.95 33.05 11.80
N ILE A 693 -37.68 32.04 12.63
CA ILE A 693 -36.71 32.17 13.74
C ILE A 693 -35.31 32.52 13.22
N ALA A 694 -34.87 31.87 12.14
CA ALA A 694 -33.59 32.15 11.49
C ALA A 694 -33.49 33.59 10.97
N ARG A 695 -34.54 34.09 10.29
CA ARG A 695 -34.67 35.47 9.81
C ARG A 695 -34.67 36.48 10.97
N ASP A 696 -35.45 36.24 12.01
CA ASP A 696 -35.57 37.13 13.18
C ASP A 696 -34.21 37.23 13.93
N ARG A 697 -33.47 36.12 14.09
CA ARG A 697 -32.13 36.11 14.68
C ARG A 697 -31.09 36.80 13.78
N LEU A 698 -31.09 36.53 12.48
CA LEU A 698 -30.18 37.16 11.51
C LEU A 698 -30.38 38.69 11.50
N HIS A 699 -31.63 39.15 11.40
CA HIS A 699 -31.97 40.58 11.48
C HIS A 699 -31.49 41.21 12.80
N THR A 700 -31.73 40.54 13.93
CA THR A 700 -31.27 41.03 15.25
C THR A 700 -29.73 41.18 15.30
N ALA A 701 -28.99 40.16 14.85
CA ALA A 701 -27.52 40.18 14.85
C ALA A 701 -26.91 41.31 14.01
N LEU A 702 -27.53 41.59 12.86
CA LEU A 702 -27.08 42.63 11.93
C LEU A 702 -27.41 44.04 12.44
N VAL A 703 -28.50 44.21 13.18
CA VAL A 703 -28.96 45.51 13.71
C VAL A 703 -28.35 45.87 15.08
N ARG A 704 -28.12 44.90 15.98
CA ARG A 704 -27.70 45.16 17.38
C ARG A 704 -26.25 44.84 17.74
N LEU A 705 -25.54 44.02 16.95
CA LEU A 705 -24.13 43.65 17.17
C LEU A 705 -23.85 42.92 18.50
N ASP A 706 -24.78 42.07 18.94
CA ASP A 706 -24.88 41.58 20.32
C ASP A 706 -23.66 40.81 20.88
N SER A 707 -22.83 40.14 20.06
CA SER A 707 -21.69 39.33 20.56
C SER A 707 -20.36 39.51 19.81
N PRO A 708 -19.21 39.14 20.42
CA PRO A 708 -17.93 38.99 19.72
C PRO A 708 -17.96 37.88 18.65
N ALA A 709 -18.71 36.80 18.88
CA ALA A 709 -18.88 35.71 17.92
C ALA A 709 -19.60 36.19 16.65
N ASP A 710 -20.63 37.02 16.78
CA ASP A 710 -21.34 37.70 15.67
C ASP A 710 -20.44 38.65 14.86
N ARG A 711 -19.30 39.09 15.42
CA ARG A 711 -18.28 39.84 14.68
C ARG A 711 -17.30 38.90 13.98
N ALA A 712 -16.85 37.84 14.63
CA ALA A 712 -15.92 36.86 14.07
C ALA A 712 -16.52 36.02 12.92
N HIS A 713 -17.74 35.50 13.08
CA HIS A 713 -18.44 34.68 12.05
C HIS A 713 -18.74 35.51 10.80
N ARG A 714 -19.26 36.73 10.97
CA ARG A 714 -19.51 37.66 9.86
C ARG A 714 -18.25 37.94 9.03
N GLY A 715 -17.10 38.10 9.67
CA GLY A 715 -15.83 38.36 8.98
C GLY A 715 -15.24 37.15 8.23
N ARG A 716 -15.91 35.99 8.23
CA ARG A 716 -15.43 34.73 7.63
C ARG A 716 -16.48 34.02 6.78
N GLU A 717 -17.70 33.86 7.29
CA GLU A 717 -18.72 32.90 6.81
C GLU A 717 -20.07 33.57 6.42
N PHE A 718 -20.15 34.90 6.36
CA PHE A 718 -21.41 35.60 6.12
C PHE A 718 -22.06 35.23 4.77
N SER A 719 -21.28 35.17 3.69
CA SER A 719 -21.79 34.77 2.36
C SER A 719 -22.32 33.33 2.37
N GLY A 720 -21.64 32.40 3.06
CA GLY A 720 -22.12 31.02 3.26
C GLY A 720 -23.43 30.97 4.03
N THR A 721 -23.57 31.82 5.05
CA THR A 721 -24.81 31.95 5.84
C THR A 721 -25.99 32.38 4.96
N MET A 722 -25.80 33.43 4.15
CA MET A 722 -26.81 33.89 3.20
C MET A 722 -27.12 32.81 2.13
N ALA A 723 -26.12 32.04 1.68
CA ALA A 723 -26.30 30.95 0.73
C ALA A 723 -27.20 29.82 1.25
N ARG A 724 -27.08 29.47 2.54
CA ARG A 724 -27.93 28.45 3.18
C ARG A 724 -29.36 28.98 3.34
N MET A 725 -29.52 30.22 3.81
CA MET A 725 -30.83 30.87 3.96
C MET A 725 -31.63 30.91 2.63
N VAL A 726 -31.04 31.43 1.55
CA VAL A 726 -31.75 31.56 0.27
C VAL A 726 -32.17 30.20 -0.31
N ARG A 727 -31.34 29.15 -0.14
CA ARG A 727 -31.70 27.77 -0.55
C ARG A 727 -32.82 27.18 0.31
N ALA A 728 -32.80 27.42 1.62
CA ALA A 728 -33.86 26.99 2.53
C ALA A 728 -35.21 27.67 2.23
N GLU A 729 -35.23 28.98 1.98
CA GLU A 729 -36.44 29.73 1.60
C GLU A 729 -37.00 29.26 0.25
N THR A 730 -36.12 29.02 -0.72
CA THR A 730 -36.50 28.47 -2.04
C THR A 730 -37.12 27.07 -1.91
N ALA A 731 -36.54 26.21 -1.06
CA ALA A 731 -37.08 24.87 -0.78
C ALA A 731 -38.44 24.92 -0.05
N ALA A 732 -38.61 25.85 0.90
CA ALA A 732 -39.87 26.07 1.62
C ALA A 732 -40.99 26.59 0.69
N GLY A 733 -40.63 27.29 -0.38
CA GLY A 733 -41.58 27.79 -1.38
C GLY A 733 -42.32 29.05 -0.93
N THR A 734 -41.69 29.90 -0.13
CA THR A 734 -42.26 31.20 0.26
C THR A 734 -42.44 32.09 -0.97
N GLY A 735 -43.68 32.51 -1.27
CA GLY A 735 -44.04 33.25 -2.49
C GLY A 735 -43.56 34.71 -2.59
N LEU A 736 -42.54 35.09 -1.80
CA LEU A 736 -41.84 36.36 -1.86
C LEU A 736 -40.41 36.10 -2.36
N LYS A 737 -39.84 37.03 -3.13
CA LYS A 737 -38.53 36.88 -3.77
C LYS A 737 -37.39 36.76 -2.72
N PRO A 738 -36.81 35.56 -2.47
CA PRO A 738 -35.87 35.38 -1.37
C PRO A 738 -34.60 36.24 -1.53
N HIS A 739 -34.08 36.30 -2.76
CA HIS A 739 -32.96 37.19 -3.13
C HIS A 739 -33.23 38.66 -2.85
N LEU A 740 -34.48 39.13 -2.88
CA LEU A 740 -34.83 40.54 -2.74
C LEU A 740 -34.86 40.95 -1.27
N ASP A 741 -35.47 40.10 -0.42
CA ASP A 741 -35.47 40.27 1.04
C ASP A 741 -34.02 40.16 1.58
N ALA A 742 -33.26 39.17 1.10
CA ALA A 742 -31.84 39.02 1.40
C ALA A 742 -31.00 40.24 0.97
N LYS A 743 -31.23 40.77 -0.24
CA LYS A 743 -30.55 41.98 -0.73
C LYS A 743 -30.92 43.20 0.09
N LEU A 744 -32.18 43.37 0.49
CA LEU A 744 -32.61 44.45 1.38
C LEU A 744 -31.87 44.40 2.72
N LEU A 745 -31.79 43.23 3.36
CA LEU A 745 -31.02 43.03 4.60
C LEU A 745 -29.52 43.39 4.44
N VAL A 746 -28.91 43.02 3.32
CA VAL A 746 -27.51 43.37 3.01
C VAL A 746 -27.33 44.87 2.78
N THR A 747 -28.24 45.53 2.05
CA THR A 747 -28.16 46.98 1.81
C THR A 747 -28.38 47.84 3.06
N ALA A 748 -29.10 47.32 4.07
CA ALA A 748 -29.35 47.99 5.35
C ALA A 748 -28.11 48.11 6.26
N LEU A 749 -26.99 47.44 5.94
CA LEU A 749 -25.77 47.46 6.73
C LEU A 749 -25.04 48.82 6.62
N GLY A 750 -24.78 49.45 7.77
CA GLY A 750 -24.04 50.71 7.85
C GLY A 750 -22.59 50.61 7.35
N GLN A 751 -22.04 51.69 6.80
CA GLN A 751 -20.75 51.67 6.09
C GLN A 751 -19.58 51.11 6.93
N GLY A 752 -19.50 51.43 8.22
CA GLY A 752 -18.45 50.91 9.13
C GLY A 752 -18.53 49.41 9.45
N VAL A 753 -19.46 48.67 8.83
CA VAL A 753 -19.68 47.22 9.00
C VAL A 753 -19.41 46.45 7.69
N ARG A 754 -19.06 47.14 6.60
CA ARG A 754 -18.94 46.56 5.25
C ARG A 754 -17.55 45.98 4.94
N THR A 755 -16.51 46.39 5.65
CA THR A 755 -15.15 45.88 5.42
C THR A 755 -14.89 44.57 6.17
N GLY A 756 -14.41 43.56 5.44
CA GLY A 756 -13.97 42.28 6.00
C GLY A 756 -12.65 42.39 6.77
N VAL A 757 -12.25 41.29 7.43
CA VAL A 757 -10.99 41.20 8.18
C VAL A 757 -9.75 41.38 7.29
N LEU A 758 -9.90 41.23 5.97
CA LEU A 758 -8.86 41.43 4.95
C LEU A 758 -9.03 42.73 4.14
N GLY A 759 -9.91 43.65 4.58
CA GLY A 759 -10.11 44.97 3.96
C GLY A 759 -11.05 45.01 2.75
N ASP A 760 -11.62 43.87 2.38
CA ASP A 760 -12.57 43.65 1.29
C ASP A 760 -13.98 44.20 1.56
N ASP A 761 -14.72 44.67 0.53
CA ASP A 761 -16.14 45.01 0.68
C ASP A 761 -17.02 43.74 0.63
N GLN A 762 -17.64 43.44 1.77
CA GLN A 762 -18.54 42.32 1.96
C GLN A 762 -19.85 42.48 1.15
N LEU A 763 -20.23 43.71 0.79
CA LEU A 763 -21.38 43.98 -0.07
C LEU A 763 -21.15 43.44 -1.48
N GLU A 764 -19.98 43.68 -2.06
CA GLU A 764 -19.64 43.27 -3.43
C GLU A 764 -19.56 41.73 -3.54
N ARG A 765 -18.95 41.05 -2.56
CA ARG A 765 -19.01 39.58 -2.48
C ARG A 765 -20.44 39.06 -2.32
N ALA A 766 -21.27 39.70 -1.49
CA ALA A 766 -22.65 39.28 -1.30
C ALA A 766 -23.49 39.47 -2.57
N GLU A 767 -23.32 40.56 -3.31
CA GLU A 767 -24.03 40.81 -4.56
C GLU A 767 -23.58 39.88 -5.70
N ALA A 768 -22.26 39.66 -5.87
CA ALA A 768 -21.74 38.70 -6.84
C ALA A 768 -22.21 37.27 -6.54
N PHE A 769 -22.21 36.88 -5.27
CA PHE A 769 -22.68 35.56 -4.84
C PHE A 769 -24.20 35.40 -5.00
N LEU A 770 -25.01 36.41 -4.63
CA LEU A 770 -26.46 36.38 -4.85
C LEU A 770 -26.80 36.31 -6.35
N SER A 771 -26.03 36.96 -7.22
CA SER A 771 -26.20 36.86 -8.68
C SER A 771 -25.93 35.43 -9.19
N ALA A 772 -24.88 34.77 -8.69
CA ALA A 772 -24.59 33.37 -9.02
C ALA A 772 -25.67 32.41 -8.49
N VAL A 773 -26.24 32.69 -7.31
CA VAL A 773 -27.38 31.93 -6.78
C VAL A 773 -28.65 32.17 -7.60
N ASP A 774 -28.92 33.38 -8.08
CA ASP A 774 -30.05 33.64 -8.98
C ASP A 774 -29.91 32.89 -10.32
N GLU A 775 -28.69 32.78 -10.88
CA GLU A 775 -28.42 31.94 -12.05
C GLU A 775 -28.61 30.44 -11.76
N GLN A 776 -28.07 29.92 -10.64
CA GLN A 776 -28.23 28.52 -10.27
C GLN A 776 -29.69 28.16 -9.96
N VAL A 777 -30.40 28.99 -9.19
CA VAL A 777 -31.83 28.80 -8.89
C VAL A 777 -32.65 28.88 -10.17
N ALA A 778 -32.34 29.78 -11.11
CA ALA A 778 -32.99 29.81 -12.42
C ALA A 778 -32.75 28.51 -13.22
N ALA A 779 -31.53 27.96 -13.20
CA ALA A 779 -31.20 26.69 -13.83
C ALA A 779 -31.92 25.50 -13.17
N GLU A 780 -31.96 25.41 -11.85
CA GLU A 780 -32.68 24.38 -11.10
C GLU A 780 -34.19 24.46 -11.31
N HIS A 781 -34.78 25.66 -11.32
CA HIS A 781 -36.20 25.85 -11.64
C HIS A 781 -36.51 25.49 -13.09
N ALA A 782 -35.60 25.80 -14.03
CA ALA A 782 -35.72 25.39 -15.44
C ALA A 782 -35.63 23.86 -15.59
N ALA A 783 -34.70 23.20 -14.88
CA ALA A 783 -34.56 21.76 -14.85
C ALA A 783 -35.79 21.07 -14.23
N HIS A 784 -36.32 21.56 -13.12
CA HIS A 784 -37.55 21.05 -12.50
C HIS A 784 -38.79 21.29 -13.39
N LEU A 785 -38.88 22.43 -14.08
CA LEU A 785 -39.92 22.67 -15.09
C LEU A 785 -39.76 21.79 -16.33
N ALA A 786 -38.53 21.46 -16.74
CA ALA A 786 -38.24 20.49 -17.80
C ALA A 786 -38.67 19.08 -17.37
N ALA A 787 -38.24 18.59 -16.19
CA ALA A 787 -38.67 17.31 -15.64
C ALA A 787 -40.20 17.20 -15.48
N LYS A 788 -40.87 18.28 -15.05
CA LYS A 788 -42.35 18.33 -14.97
C LYS A 788 -43.04 18.36 -16.34
N LYS A 789 -42.39 18.94 -17.37
CA LYS A 789 -42.81 18.81 -18.78
C LYS A 789 -42.54 17.39 -19.32
N GLU A 790 -41.44 16.76 -18.92
CA GLU A 790 -41.06 15.40 -19.29
C GLU A 790 -42.03 14.36 -18.71
N GLN A 791 -42.35 14.45 -17.41
CA GLN A 791 -43.40 13.66 -16.78
C GLN A 791 -44.77 13.87 -17.44
N ARG A 792 -45.12 15.13 -17.81
CA ARG A 792 -46.36 15.41 -18.57
C ARG A 792 -46.32 14.83 -19.99
N ARG A 793 -45.15 14.79 -20.65
CA ARG A 793 -44.95 14.12 -21.94
C ARG A 793 -45.02 12.60 -21.82
N ALA A 794 -44.47 12.01 -20.77
CA ALA A 794 -44.53 10.58 -20.48
C ALA A 794 -45.96 10.14 -20.10
N HIS A 795 -46.67 10.95 -19.31
CA HIS A 795 -48.09 10.73 -19.00
C HIS A 795 -48.97 10.87 -20.25
N ARG A 796 -48.76 11.89 -21.09
CA ARG A 796 -49.42 11.98 -22.40
C ARG A 796 -49.08 10.78 -23.28
N LYS A 797 -47.82 10.37 -23.42
CA LYS A 797 -47.43 9.15 -24.15
C LYS A 797 -48.12 7.88 -23.61
N LYS A 798 -48.37 7.76 -22.30
CA LYS A 798 -49.17 6.65 -21.73
C LYS A 798 -50.67 6.76 -22.10
N VAL A 799 -51.25 7.95 -22.03
CA VAL A 799 -52.66 8.19 -22.45
C VAL A 799 -52.84 7.98 -23.95
N ASP A 800 -51.91 8.49 -24.77
CA ASP A 800 -51.86 8.32 -26.22
C ASP A 800 -51.58 6.85 -26.62
N ALA A 801 -50.86 6.09 -25.79
CA ALA A 801 -50.72 4.64 -25.94
C ALA A 801 -52.06 3.93 -25.68
N SER A 802 -52.71 4.16 -24.54
CA SER A 802 -54.03 3.57 -24.26
C SER A 802 -55.10 3.99 -25.28
N ALA A 803 -55.01 5.21 -25.83
CA ALA A 803 -55.86 5.67 -26.93
C ALA A 803 -55.52 5.00 -28.28
N LYS A 804 -54.26 4.63 -28.52
CA LYS A 804 -53.86 3.78 -29.64
C LYS A 804 -54.34 2.35 -29.46
N ASP A 805 -54.24 1.78 -28.27
CA ASP A 805 -54.69 0.41 -27.99
C ASP A 805 -56.21 0.30 -28.25
N LEU A 806 -56.99 1.27 -27.78
CA LEU A 806 -58.42 1.43 -28.10
C LEU A 806 -58.72 1.73 -29.59
N ALA A 807 -57.74 2.16 -30.38
CA ALA A 807 -57.87 2.37 -31.82
C ALA A 807 -57.46 1.13 -32.64
N GLU A 808 -56.46 0.37 -32.18
CA GLU A 808 -56.06 -0.92 -32.74
C GLU A 808 -57.14 -2.00 -32.45
N GLU A 809 -57.77 -1.98 -31.27
CA GLU A 809 -58.94 -2.81 -30.95
C GLU A 809 -60.16 -2.48 -31.85
N ARG A 810 -60.26 -1.23 -32.35
CA ARG A 810 -61.27 -0.82 -33.32
C ARG A 810 -60.90 -1.14 -34.78
N LYS A 811 -59.61 -1.14 -35.13
CA LYS A 811 -59.12 -1.55 -36.46
C LYS A 811 -59.14 -3.07 -36.67
N SER A 812 -58.78 -3.84 -35.65
CA SER A 812 -58.77 -5.32 -35.70
C SER A 812 -60.15 -5.93 -35.98
N LYS A 813 -61.23 -5.17 -35.76
CA LYS A 813 -62.61 -5.54 -36.17
C LYS A 813 -63.02 -5.05 -37.56
N ARG A 814 -62.15 -4.33 -38.29
CA ARG A 814 -62.49 -3.67 -39.56
C ARG A 814 -61.29 -3.44 -40.48
N ASN A 815 -60.85 -4.50 -41.17
CA ASN A 815 -60.74 -4.50 -42.64
C ASN A 815 -60.35 -5.89 -43.19
N LEU A 816 -61.31 -6.53 -43.87
CA LEU A 816 -61.02 -7.44 -44.97
C LEU A 816 -60.70 -6.61 -46.24
N THR A 817 -60.15 -7.28 -47.26
CA THR A 817 -60.04 -6.86 -48.67
C THR A 817 -59.14 -5.68 -49.07
N GLN A 818 -58.18 -6.04 -49.94
CA GLN A 818 -57.68 -5.29 -51.11
C GLN A 818 -56.59 -4.21 -50.94
N ALA A 819 -55.92 -3.91 -52.06
CA ALA A 819 -54.56 -3.37 -52.13
C ALA A 819 -54.40 -2.16 -53.12
N PRO A 820 -53.41 -2.04 -54.04
CA PRO A 820 -52.66 -0.78 -54.26
C PRO A 820 -53.04 -0.12 -55.63
N PRO A 821 -52.25 0.76 -56.32
CA PRO A 821 -50.93 1.35 -56.02
C PRO A 821 -50.68 2.85 -56.44
N ALA A 822 -49.43 3.30 -56.23
CA ALA A 822 -48.58 4.14 -57.12
C ALA A 822 -48.75 5.67 -57.32
N ARG A 823 -47.57 6.35 -57.36
CA ARG A 823 -47.24 7.69 -57.95
C ARG A 823 -47.91 8.92 -57.30
N SER A 824 -47.35 10.15 -57.27
CA SER A 824 -46.01 10.74 -57.57
C SER A 824 -45.95 12.17 -56.91
N ALA A 825 -45.01 13.11 -57.05
CA ALA A 825 -43.88 13.36 -57.99
C ALA A 825 -42.75 14.24 -57.35
N ARG A 826 -42.35 15.34 -58.01
CA ARG A 826 -41.38 16.43 -57.69
C ARG A 826 -41.87 17.72 -58.45
N PRO A 827 -41.16 18.87 -58.63
CA PRO A 827 -39.82 19.28 -58.17
C PRO A 827 -39.55 20.78 -57.80
N HIS A 828 -38.32 21.03 -57.33
CA HIS A 828 -37.44 22.22 -57.46
C HIS A 828 -37.69 23.57 -56.74
N GLY A 829 -36.58 24.11 -56.23
CA GLY A 829 -36.35 25.43 -55.60
C GLY A 829 -34.97 25.43 -54.92
N GLN A 830 -34.07 26.36 -55.26
CA GLN A 830 -32.63 26.43 -54.89
C GLN A 830 -32.30 27.88 -54.45
N PRO A 831 -31.10 28.25 -53.91
CA PRO A 831 -29.97 27.46 -53.39
C PRO A 831 -29.37 28.00 -52.04
N ASP A 832 -28.10 27.63 -51.75
CA ASP A 832 -27.06 28.33 -50.94
C ASP A 832 -27.23 28.63 -49.43
N LYS A 833 -26.53 27.85 -48.57
CA LYS A 833 -25.20 28.23 -48.01
C LYS A 833 -24.59 27.13 -47.11
N GLU A 834 -23.26 27.18 -46.96
CA GLU A 834 -22.46 26.28 -46.11
C GLU A 834 -22.45 26.70 -44.63
N PRO A 835 -22.32 25.74 -43.69
CA PRO A 835 -21.84 26.00 -42.33
C PRO A 835 -20.38 25.55 -42.15
N SER A 836 -19.49 26.50 -41.84
CA SER A 836 -18.09 26.22 -41.47
C SER A 836 -17.98 25.44 -40.15
N PRO A 837 -16.90 24.67 -39.91
CA PRO A 837 -16.66 24.02 -38.62
C PRO A 837 -16.41 25.05 -37.50
N PRO A 838 -16.73 24.71 -36.23
CA PRO A 838 -16.44 25.57 -35.09
C PRO A 838 -14.92 25.71 -34.86
N THR A 839 -14.48 26.93 -34.59
CA THR A 839 -13.07 27.27 -34.41
C THR A 839 -12.51 26.62 -33.13
N VAL A 840 -11.39 25.90 -33.26
CA VAL A 840 -10.58 25.50 -32.09
C VAL A 840 -9.91 26.75 -31.52
N PRO A 841 -10.03 27.05 -30.21
CA PRO A 841 -9.28 28.14 -29.60
C PRO A 841 -7.81 27.73 -29.48
N ASP A 842 -6.97 28.25 -30.39
CA ASP A 842 -5.52 28.14 -30.28
C ASP A 842 -5.05 28.80 -28.97
N ARG A 843 -4.59 27.96 -28.04
CA ARG A 843 -3.87 28.36 -26.84
C ARG A 843 -2.45 27.81 -26.92
N SER A 844 -1.62 28.47 -27.73
CA SER A 844 -0.18 28.48 -27.50
C SER A 844 0.09 28.78 -26.01
N PRO A 845 0.83 27.93 -25.28
CA PRO A 845 1.10 28.16 -23.87
C PRO A 845 1.98 29.40 -23.72
N ALA A 846 1.53 30.36 -22.91
CA ALA A 846 2.40 31.43 -22.45
C ALA A 846 3.55 30.82 -21.62
N LEU A 847 4.75 31.41 -21.72
CA LEU A 847 5.90 31.02 -20.91
C LEU A 847 5.73 31.56 -19.47
N GLU A 848 4.85 30.91 -18.71
CA GLU A 848 4.85 31.02 -17.26
C GLU A 848 6.05 30.25 -16.69
N ASN A 849 6.80 30.88 -15.79
CA ASN A 849 7.99 30.30 -15.16
C ASN A 849 7.58 29.27 -14.09
N HIS A 850 7.04 28.14 -14.51
CA HIS A 850 6.88 26.99 -13.62
C HIS A 850 8.25 26.39 -13.29
N GLU A 851 8.49 26.13 -12.02
CA GLU A 851 9.64 25.32 -11.58
C GLU A 851 9.54 23.92 -12.23
N PRO A 852 10.66 23.30 -12.62
CA PRO A 852 10.64 21.99 -13.28
C PRO A 852 10.00 20.95 -12.35
N LEU A 853 8.89 20.37 -12.81
CA LEU A 853 8.12 19.37 -12.05
C LEU A 853 9.03 18.23 -11.53
N PRO A 854 8.83 17.75 -10.29
CA PRO A 854 9.64 16.70 -9.71
C PRO A 854 9.73 15.47 -10.64
N ARG A 855 10.95 14.94 -10.81
CA ARG A 855 11.26 13.83 -11.73
C ARG A 855 10.31 12.62 -11.65
N PRO A 856 9.77 12.21 -10.49
CA PRO A 856 8.81 11.10 -10.46
C PRO A 856 7.47 11.42 -11.13
N VAL A 857 7.02 12.68 -11.06
CA VAL A 857 5.75 13.14 -11.64
C VAL A 857 5.82 13.16 -13.16
N THR A 858 6.93 13.64 -13.73
CA THR A 858 7.12 13.66 -15.19
C THR A 858 7.32 12.26 -15.78
N LEU A 859 8.01 11.36 -15.06
CA LEU A 859 8.08 9.94 -15.43
C LEU A 859 6.71 9.25 -15.37
N LEU A 860 5.89 9.56 -14.36
CA LEU A 860 4.54 9.00 -14.22
C LEU A 860 3.60 9.47 -15.34
N GLN A 861 3.60 10.76 -15.67
CA GLN A 861 2.79 11.32 -16.76
C GLN A 861 3.18 10.70 -18.12
N TYR A 862 4.48 10.54 -18.38
CA TYR A 862 4.96 9.88 -19.59
C TYR A 862 4.58 8.39 -19.64
N ALA A 863 4.59 7.70 -18.50
CA ALA A 863 4.10 6.33 -18.39
C ALA A 863 2.58 6.21 -18.62
N GLU A 864 1.77 7.10 -18.05
CA GLU A 864 0.30 7.14 -18.25
C GLU A 864 -0.03 7.32 -19.75
N GLN A 865 0.70 8.19 -20.45
CA GLN A 865 0.59 8.33 -21.91
C GLN A 865 1.02 7.06 -22.66
N LEU A 866 2.17 6.46 -22.33
CA LEU A 866 2.64 5.22 -22.97
C LEU A 866 1.65 4.05 -22.79
N VAL A 867 0.96 3.96 -21.65
CA VAL A 867 -0.09 2.97 -21.41
C VAL A 867 -1.33 3.26 -22.25
N HIS A 868 -1.74 4.53 -22.37
CA HIS A 868 -2.84 4.95 -23.24
C HIS A 868 -2.58 4.66 -24.72
N ASP A 869 -1.34 4.88 -25.18
CA ASP A 869 -0.87 4.59 -26.54
C ASP A 869 -0.66 3.07 -26.78
N GLY A 870 -0.99 2.20 -25.81
CA GLY A 870 -0.92 0.74 -25.90
C GLY A 870 0.49 0.15 -25.79
N ASN A 871 1.49 0.95 -25.39
CA ASN A 871 2.90 0.59 -25.34
C ASN A 871 3.30 0.05 -23.96
N LEU A 872 2.62 -1.02 -23.53
CA LEU A 872 2.61 -1.51 -22.14
C LEU A 872 4.01 -1.83 -21.57
N GLU A 873 4.94 -2.33 -22.40
CA GLU A 873 6.32 -2.61 -21.99
C GLU A 873 7.09 -1.34 -21.60
N LEU A 874 7.04 -0.30 -22.44
CA LEU A 874 7.70 0.97 -22.15
C LEU A 874 6.96 1.71 -21.02
N GLY A 875 5.63 1.60 -20.94
CA GLY A 875 4.86 2.05 -19.79
C GLY A 875 5.34 1.40 -18.48
N ARG A 876 5.57 0.08 -18.48
CA ARG A 876 6.14 -0.67 -17.34
C ARG A 876 7.54 -0.17 -16.95
N GLU A 877 8.45 -0.02 -17.92
CA GLU A 877 9.80 0.49 -17.68
C GLU A 877 9.79 1.89 -17.02
N GLN A 878 8.90 2.79 -17.47
CA GLN A 878 8.78 4.15 -16.93
C GLN A 878 8.04 4.20 -15.59
N LEU A 879 7.02 3.36 -15.34
CA LEU A 879 6.38 3.21 -14.03
C LEU A 879 7.40 2.76 -12.97
N GLU A 880 8.21 1.74 -13.28
CA GLU A 880 9.26 1.27 -12.38
C GLU A 880 10.36 2.32 -12.18
N ALA A 881 10.63 3.20 -13.17
CA ALA A 881 11.51 4.35 -12.98
C ALA A 881 10.89 5.44 -12.08
N ALA A 882 9.60 5.74 -12.23
CA ALA A 882 8.87 6.69 -11.39
C ALA A 882 8.83 6.23 -9.92
N VAL A 883 8.44 4.97 -9.67
CA VAL A 883 8.38 4.38 -8.33
C VAL A 883 9.76 4.35 -7.66
N ARG A 884 10.83 3.99 -8.39
CA ARG A 884 12.21 4.05 -7.85
C ARG A 884 12.70 5.48 -7.58
N SER A 885 12.31 6.46 -8.38
CA SER A 885 12.73 7.87 -8.20
C SER A 885 11.94 8.63 -7.13
N SER A 886 10.83 8.07 -6.64
CA SER A 886 10.05 8.63 -5.52
C SER A 886 10.68 8.36 -4.14
N LEU A 887 11.77 7.60 -4.08
CA LEU A 887 12.38 7.16 -2.83
C LEU A 887 13.29 8.24 -2.21
N PRO A 888 13.26 8.46 -0.88
CA PRO A 888 14.15 9.39 -0.21
C PRO A 888 15.60 8.85 -0.17
N ASP A 889 16.46 9.46 -0.98
CA ASP A 889 17.92 9.26 -0.93
C ASP A 889 18.57 9.90 0.31
N ALA A 890 17.86 10.82 0.99
CA ALA A 890 18.29 11.43 2.24
C ALA A 890 18.72 10.37 3.29
N PRO A 891 19.79 10.62 4.08
CA PRO A 891 20.17 9.73 5.16
C PRO A 891 19.06 9.63 6.21
N ILE A 892 18.90 8.46 6.85
CA ILE A 892 17.98 8.36 7.98
C ILE A 892 18.62 9.09 9.15
N VAL A 893 18.00 10.21 9.55
CA VAL A 893 18.28 10.84 10.83
C VAL A 893 17.50 10.07 11.89
N LEU A 894 18.20 9.33 12.76
CA LEU A 894 17.60 8.84 14.00
C LEU A 894 17.32 10.06 14.90
N SER A 895 16.17 10.14 15.54
CA SER A 895 15.90 11.22 16.49
C SER A 895 16.96 11.23 17.59
N ALA A 896 17.56 12.38 17.92
CA ALA A 896 18.68 12.47 18.87
C ALA A 896 18.42 11.73 20.20
N ARG A 897 17.21 11.86 20.75
CA ARG A 897 16.76 11.11 21.94
C ARG A 897 16.90 9.58 21.80
N ALA A 898 16.58 9.00 20.65
CA ALA A 898 16.73 7.55 20.42
C ALA A 898 18.19 7.12 20.27
N ALA A 899 19.06 8.00 19.74
CA ALA A 899 20.51 7.75 19.70
C ALA A 899 21.12 7.86 21.11
N GLU A 900 20.68 8.84 21.91
CA GLU A 900 21.07 9.01 23.32
C GLU A 900 20.60 7.83 24.19
N GLU A 901 19.37 7.33 24.04
CA GLU A 901 18.93 6.11 24.74
C GLU A 901 19.74 4.87 24.28
N LEU A 902 20.08 4.75 22.99
CA LEU A 902 20.88 3.62 22.49
C LEU A 902 22.30 3.64 23.07
N LEU A 903 22.93 4.80 23.12
CA LEU A 903 24.25 4.97 23.75
C LEU A 903 24.20 4.75 25.27
N ARG A 904 23.13 5.18 25.93
CA ARG A 904 22.91 4.92 27.37
C ARG A 904 22.71 3.43 27.64
N ALA A 905 22.00 2.72 26.77
CA ALA A 905 21.80 1.27 26.85
C ALA A 905 23.10 0.48 26.56
N LEU A 906 23.86 0.88 25.52
CA LEU A 906 25.18 0.31 25.21
C LEU A 906 26.17 0.51 26.36
N GLY A 907 26.21 1.70 26.96
CA GLY A 907 27.05 1.99 28.13
C GLY A 907 26.66 1.19 29.37
N ALA A 908 25.36 1.03 29.64
CA ALA A 908 24.89 0.21 30.75
C ALA A 908 25.24 -1.29 30.57
N ALA A 909 25.16 -1.80 29.33
CA ALA A 909 25.56 -3.18 29.02
C ALA A 909 27.09 -3.37 28.97
N GLY A 910 27.85 -2.37 28.50
CA GLY A 910 29.29 -2.42 28.26
C GLY A 910 29.71 -2.68 26.81
N GLU A 911 28.80 -2.48 25.85
CA GLU A 911 28.98 -2.80 24.43
C GLU A 911 29.70 -1.68 23.66
N PHE A 912 30.94 -1.38 24.05
CA PHE A 912 31.71 -0.24 23.55
C PHE A 912 32.19 -0.40 22.09
N GLY A 913 32.31 -1.63 21.59
CA GLY A 913 32.91 -1.92 20.27
C GLY A 913 32.16 -1.38 19.04
N GLN A 914 31.08 -0.62 19.23
CA GLN A 914 30.29 0.05 18.18
C GLN A 914 29.95 1.52 18.51
N THR A 915 30.24 2.00 19.72
CA THR A 915 29.80 3.35 20.16
C THR A 915 30.58 4.45 19.45
N GLU A 916 31.89 4.29 19.26
CA GLU A 916 32.74 5.24 18.51
C GLU A 916 32.22 5.47 17.08
N GLN A 917 31.83 4.40 16.39
CA GLN A 917 31.25 4.50 15.04
C GLN A 917 29.97 5.33 15.08
N LEU A 918 29.03 5.02 15.98
CA LEU A 918 27.76 5.73 16.08
C LEU A 918 27.93 7.21 16.48
N ILE A 919 28.87 7.51 17.37
CA ILE A 919 29.25 8.90 17.76
C ILE A 919 29.84 9.65 16.56
N SER A 920 30.68 8.99 15.75
CA SER A 920 31.35 9.60 14.59
C SER A 920 30.39 10.04 13.48
N LEU A 921 29.18 9.46 13.41
CA LEU A 921 28.18 9.73 12.37
C LEU A 921 27.64 11.16 12.39
N SER A 922 27.56 11.83 13.55
CA SER A 922 27.29 13.27 13.57
C SER A 922 28.58 14.03 13.29
N ALA A 923 28.51 15.03 12.42
CA ALA A 923 29.61 15.95 12.15
C ALA A 923 29.73 17.06 13.21
N GLU A 924 28.67 17.31 13.99
CA GLU A 924 28.65 18.42 14.94
C GLU A 924 29.28 18.06 16.29
N PRO A 925 30.19 18.89 16.84
CA PRO A 925 30.79 18.63 18.15
C PRO A 925 29.77 18.71 19.30
N ALA A 926 28.70 19.49 19.12
CA ALA A 926 27.57 19.60 20.06
C ALA A 926 26.83 18.27 20.24
N ASP A 927 26.57 17.55 19.14
CA ASP A 927 25.97 16.21 19.17
C ASP A 927 26.92 15.19 19.78
N ARG A 928 28.19 15.18 19.35
CA ARG A 928 29.21 14.27 19.89
C ARG A 928 29.34 14.41 21.40
N ALA A 929 29.31 15.63 21.93
CA ALA A 929 29.28 15.89 23.37
C ALA A 929 28.02 15.32 24.06
N ARG A 930 26.82 15.49 23.48
CA ARG A 930 25.58 14.87 24.03
C ARG A 930 25.62 13.35 23.98
N TYR A 931 26.16 12.76 22.91
CA TYR A 931 26.29 11.32 22.72
C TYR A 931 27.30 10.69 23.69
N LEU A 932 28.46 11.32 23.91
CA LEU A 932 29.44 10.92 24.93
C LEU A 932 28.87 11.08 26.35
N ALA A 933 28.11 12.15 26.62
CA ALA A 933 27.42 12.34 27.89
C ALA A 933 26.35 11.25 28.15
N ALA A 934 25.57 10.88 27.14
CA ALA A 934 24.59 9.80 27.23
C ALA A 934 25.24 8.43 27.48
N LEU A 935 26.35 8.14 26.79
CA LEU A 935 27.17 6.94 26.99
C LEU A 935 27.75 6.89 28.41
N SER A 936 28.35 7.98 28.88
CA SER A 936 28.88 8.13 30.23
C SER A 936 27.83 7.87 31.30
N MET A 937 26.66 8.52 31.20
CA MET A 937 25.53 8.27 32.12
C MET A 937 25.12 6.80 32.11
N GLY A 938 25.07 6.16 30.93
CA GLY A 938 24.82 4.72 30.77
C GLY A 938 25.82 3.86 31.54
N CYS A 939 27.12 4.07 31.32
CA CYS A 939 28.20 3.39 32.05
C CYS A 939 28.01 3.54 33.56
N SER A 940 27.76 4.76 34.02
CA SER A 940 27.62 5.10 35.44
C SER A 940 26.42 4.41 36.11
N LEU A 941 25.35 4.12 35.35
CA LEU A 941 24.15 3.42 35.81
C LEU A 941 24.32 1.88 35.72
N GLY A 942 25.18 1.40 34.81
CA GLY A 942 25.64 0.01 34.75
C GLY A 942 26.76 -0.34 35.75
N GLY A 943 27.15 0.59 36.63
CA GLY A 943 28.23 0.39 37.63
C GLY A 943 29.66 0.50 37.07
N ARG A 944 29.81 1.00 35.85
CA ARG A 944 31.08 1.12 35.10
C ARG A 944 31.70 2.51 35.29
N SER A 945 32.22 2.75 36.49
CA SER A 945 32.74 4.08 36.89
C SER A 945 33.91 4.61 36.05
N PRO A 946 34.97 3.84 35.71
CA PRO A 946 36.11 4.41 34.98
C PRO A 946 35.75 4.79 33.54
N GLU A 947 34.93 4.01 32.84
CA GLU A 947 34.42 4.35 31.52
C GLU A 947 33.47 5.57 31.58
N ALA A 948 32.64 5.67 32.62
CA ALA A 948 31.78 6.84 32.84
C ALA A 948 32.59 8.14 32.97
N VAL A 949 33.65 8.13 33.79
CA VAL A 949 34.56 9.27 33.98
C VAL A 949 35.27 9.63 32.67
N ALA A 950 35.81 8.63 31.96
CA ALA A 950 36.52 8.85 30.69
C ALA A 950 35.66 9.58 29.64
N TYR A 951 34.45 9.07 29.38
CA TYR A 951 33.54 9.66 28.40
C TYR A 951 32.92 11.00 28.87
N ALA A 952 32.75 11.22 30.18
CA ALA A 952 32.28 12.52 30.70
C ALA A 952 33.31 13.63 30.44
N HIS A 953 34.59 13.38 30.74
CA HIS A 953 35.65 14.34 30.41
C HIS A 953 35.88 14.50 28.91
N GLU A 954 35.61 13.46 28.10
CA GLU A 954 35.67 13.60 26.64
C GLU A 954 34.56 14.52 26.11
N ALA A 955 33.33 14.35 26.59
CA ALA A 955 32.23 15.26 26.27
C ALA A 955 32.57 16.72 26.69
N ALA A 956 33.19 16.90 27.86
CA ALA A 956 33.64 18.21 28.35
C ALA A 956 34.79 18.84 27.55
N ARG A 957 35.57 18.05 26.79
CA ARG A 957 36.59 18.57 25.85
C ARG A 957 36.02 19.05 24.51
N LEU A 958 34.77 18.70 24.18
CA LEU A 958 34.13 19.04 22.90
C LEU A 958 33.20 20.26 22.95
N ILE A 959 32.86 20.76 24.15
CA ILE A 959 31.97 21.93 24.28
C ILE A 959 32.73 23.25 24.02
N PRO A 960 32.15 24.19 23.24
CA PRO A 960 32.70 25.54 23.12
C PRO A 960 32.53 26.32 24.44
N PRO A 961 33.28 27.42 24.66
CA PRO A 961 33.24 28.19 25.91
C PRO A 961 31.88 28.88 26.20
N ALA A 962 31.01 29.03 25.20
CA ALA A 962 29.62 29.46 25.34
C ALA A 962 28.68 28.44 24.67
N PRO A 963 28.37 27.30 25.31
CA PRO A 963 27.60 26.21 24.69
C PRO A 963 26.08 26.43 24.78
N HIS A 964 25.35 25.73 23.89
CA HIS A 964 23.88 25.65 23.97
C HIS A 964 23.44 24.92 25.25
N PHE A 965 22.37 25.40 25.89
CA PHE A 965 22.00 24.97 27.25
C PHE A 965 21.77 23.46 27.39
N ALA A 966 21.21 22.80 26.36
CA ALA A 966 20.96 21.37 26.35
C ALA A 966 22.27 20.56 26.39
N VAL A 967 23.26 20.95 25.59
CA VAL A 967 24.61 20.33 25.57
C VAL A 967 25.31 20.57 26.90
N ARG A 968 25.33 21.84 27.35
CA ARG A 968 25.93 22.26 28.62
C ARG A 968 25.38 21.46 29.80
N GLY A 969 24.06 21.31 29.88
CA GLY A 969 23.41 20.56 30.94
C GLY A 969 23.69 19.06 30.86
N ALA A 970 23.64 18.46 29.66
CA ALA A 970 23.88 17.02 29.49
C ALA A 970 25.32 16.63 29.91
N VAL A 971 26.31 17.45 29.54
CA VAL A 971 27.72 17.23 29.93
C VAL A 971 27.92 17.42 31.44
N ALA A 972 27.36 18.47 32.04
CA ALA A 972 27.42 18.67 33.50
C ALA A 972 26.74 17.52 34.26
N GLN A 973 25.59 17.04 33.78
CA GLN A 973 24.86 15.91 34.35
C GLN A 973 25.63 14.58 34.19
N ALA A 974 26.36 14.39 33.10
CA ALA A 974 27.25 13.23 32.92
C ALA A 974 28.45 13.24 33.87
N LEU A 975 29.12 14.38 34.04
CA LEU A 975 30.21 14.55 35.02
C LEU A 975 29.71 14.26 36.45
N ALA A 976 28.53 14.78 36.80
CA ALA A 976 27.88 14.51 38.08
C ALA A 976 27.59 13.03 38.30
N HIS A 977 26.99 12.36 37.30
CA HIS A 977 26.74 10.92 37.35
C HIS A 977 28.03 10.08 37.39
N ALA A 978 29.12 10.55 36.77
CA ALA A 978 30.43 9.92 36.82
C ALA A 978 31.14 10.10 38.19
N GLY A 979 30.81 11.17 38.94
CA GLY A 979 31.32 11.45 40.28
C GLY A 979 32.28 12.64 40.39
N ASP A 980 32.51 13.39 39.31
CA ASP A 980 33.29 14.63 39.38
C ASP A 980 32.38 15.83 39.69
N ALA A 981 32.33 16.19 40.97
CA ALA A 981 31.51 17.28 41.46
C ALA A 981 31.99 18.67 41.01
N GLU A 982 33.30 18.90 40.91
CA GLU A 982 33.83 20.23 40.59
C GLU A 982 33.72 20.52 39.10
N ALA A 983 34.09 19.58 38.22
CA ALA A 983 33.90 19.75 36.78
C ALA A 983 32.42 19.84 36.40
N ALA A 984 31.54 19.09 37.06
CA ALA A 984 30.09 19.21 36.85
C ALA A 984 29.57 20.60 37.21
N VAL A 985 30.03 21.18 38.33
CA VAL A 985 29.62 22.52 38.78
C VAL A 985 30.25 23.62 37.92
N GLU A 986 31.47 23.45 37.42
CA GLU A 986 32.10 24.36 36.45
C GLU A 986 31.28 24.42 35.14
N VAL A 987 31.04 23.26 34.50
CA VAL A 987 30.27 23.20 33.24
C VAL A 987 28.84 23.70 33.43
N ALA A 988 28.20 23.42 34.56
CA ALA A 988 26.86 23.94 34.87
C ALA A 988 26.81 25.47 35.05
N ARG A 989 27.96 26.13 35.28
CA ARG A 989 28.11 27.58 35.47
C ARG A 989 28.66 28.31 34.24
N MET A 990 29.14 27.61 33.21
CA MET A 990 29.56 28.21 31.93
C MET A 990 28.45 29.09 31.32
N GLU A 991 28.84 30.17 30.64
CA GLU A 991 27.91 31.11 30.03
C GLU A 991 27.11 30.47 28.88
N GLU A 992 25.80 30.70 28.83
CA GLU A 992 24.92 30.13 27.81
C GLU A 992 25.07 30.90 26.49
N SER A 993 25.19 30.20 25.36
CA SER A 993 25.13 30.82 24.03
C SER A 993 23.92 31.74 23.91
N ALA A 994 24.08 32.95 23.36
CA ALA A 994 23.04 33.98 23.36
C ALA A 994 21.81 33.64 22.48
N ASP A 995 20.90 32.83 23.02
CA ASP A 995 19.55 32.61 22.51
C ASP A 995 18.79 33.94 22.53
N ALA A 996 18.75 34.60 21.37
CA ALA A 996 18.19 35.93 21.17
C ALA A 996 16.66 36.01 21.43
N LYS A 997 15.98 34.88 21.60
CA LYS A 997 14.54 34.81 21.92
C LYS A 997 14.28 34.52 23.40
N ALA A 998 15.26 34.01 24.16
CA ALA A 998 15.09 33.71 25.57
C ALA A 998 15.16 34.96 26.47
N SER A 999 14.16 35.13 27.33
CA SER A 999 14.20 36.14 28.39
C SER A 999 15.16 35.74 29.52
N SER A 1000 15.55 36.71 30.35
CA SER A 1000 16.34 36.47 31.57
C SER A 1000 15.64 35.53 32.56
N SER A 1001 14.30 35.52 32.61
CA SER A 1001 13.54 34.58 33.45
C SER A 1001 13.54 33.14 32.90
N VAL A 1002 13.65 32.96 31.59
CA VAL A 1002 13.80 31.63 30.95
C VAL A 1002 15.21 31.09 31.17
N ARG A 1003 16.27 31.86 30.88
CA ARG A 1003 17.67 31.45 31.20
C ARG A 1003 17.84 31.15 32.69
N GLY A 1004 17.28 32.01 33.55
CA GLY A 1004 17.21 31.79 34.99
C GLY A 1004 16.33 30.61 35.45
N ARG A 1005 15.52 29.99 34.58
CA ARG A 1005 14.86 28.70 34.83
C ARG A 1005 15.75 27.55 34.35
N ARG A 1006 16.24 27.59 33.10
CA ARG A 1006 17.16 26.61 32.49
C ARG A 1006 18.35 26.30 33.41
N ALA A 1007 19.02 27.34 33.92
CA ALA A 1007 20.18 27.19 34.80
C ALA A 1007 19.83 26.52 36.15
N ARG A 1008 18.66 26.82 36.74
CA ARG A 1008 18.21 26.15 37.98
C ARG A 1008 17.84 24.69 37.75
N ARG A 1009 17.15 24.36 36.65
CA ARG A 1009 16.88 22.97 36.24
C ARG A 1009 18.19 22.18 36.07
N THR A 1010 19.18 22.77 35.40
CA THR A 1010 20.52 22.16 35.23
C THR A 1010 21.18 21.84 36.58
N LEU A 1011 21.15 22.77 37.55
CA LEU A 1011 21.77 22.55 38.86
C LEU A 1011 21.06 21.46 39.69
N VAL A 1012 19.74 21.33 39.60
CA VAL A 1012 18.99 20.24 40.24
C VAL A 1012 19.32 18.89 39.61
N LEU A 1013 19.45 18.83 38.27
CA LEU A 1013 19.88 17.62 37.56
C LEU A 1013 21.33 17.20 37.89
N VAL A 1014 22.23 18.16 38.04
CA VAL A 1014 23.61 17.93 38.52
C VAL A 1014 23.61 17.39 39.94
N ALA A 1015 22.83 17.98 40.84
CA ALA A 1015 22.69 17.47 42.21
C ALA A 1015 22.09 16.05 42.26
N ALA A 1016 21.13 15.73 41.38
CA ALA A 1016 20.60 14.38 41.24
C ALA A 1016 21.62 13.36 40.69
N GLY A 1017 22.56 13.79 39.87
CA GLY A 1017 23.71 12.97 39.48
C GLY A 1017 24.69 12.73 40.64
N LEU A 1018 24.94 13.75 41.45
CA LEU A 1018 25.87 13.72 42.59
C LEU A 1018 25.34 13.04 43.84
N ALA A 1019 24.02 12.98 44.07
CA ALA A 1019 23.41 12.53 45.34
C ALA A 1019 23.84 11.12 45.81
N ARG A 1020 24.38 10.28 44.92
CA ARG A 1020 24.91 8.94 45.20
C ARG A 1020 26.43 8.87 45.48
N HIS A 1021 27.15 9.94 45.18
CA HIS A 1021 28.63 10.05 45.25
C HIS A 1021 29.07 11.11 46.26
N ASP A 1022 28.44 12.29 46.20
CA ASP A 1022 28.66 13.45 47.06
C ASP A 1022 27.30 14.06 47.44
N PRO A 1023 26.65 13.54 48.50
CA PRO A 1023 25.34 14.02 48.94
C PRO A 1023 25.41 15.38 49.64
N GLU A 1024 26.57 15.79 50.17
CA GLU A 1024 26.75 17.10 50.81
C GLU A 1024 26.75 18.20 49.74
N ARG A 1025 27.54 18.03 48.68
CA ARG A 1025 27.55 18.95 47.53
C ARG A 1025 26.23 18.96 46.77
N ALA A 1026 25.55 17.83 46.65
CA ALA A 1026 24.20 17.78 46.10
C ALA A 1026 23.22 18.67 46.89
N ALA A 1027 23.26 18.60 48.23
CA ALA A 1027 22.41 19.41 49.10
C ALA A 1027 22.73 20.93 49.01
N GLU A 1028 24.02 21.31 48.94
CA GLU A 1028 24.42 22.71 48.73
C GLU A 1028 23.84 23.31 47.44
N LEU A 1029 23.90 22.55 46.34
CA LEU A 1029 23.47 23.02 45.01
C LEU A 1029 21.96 23.26 44.92
N ILE A 1030 21.14 22.51 45.67
CA ILE A 1030 19.69 22.65 45.67
C ILE A 1030 19.14 23.65 46.70
N GLY A 1031 19.90 24.01 47.73
CA GLY A 1031 19.46 24.94 48.79
C GLY A 1031 18.78 26.23 48.27
N PRO A 1032 19.36 26.94 47.28
CA PRO A 1032 18.74 28.13 46.67
C PRO A 1032 17.41 27.86 45.93
N ALA A 1033 17.20 26.64 45.45
CA ALA A 1033 15.96 26.22 44.81
C ALA A 1033 14.88 25.84 45.84
N VAL A 1034 15.25 25.13 46.91
CA VAL A 1034 14.37 24.82 48.06
C VAL A 1034 13.78 26.12 48.64
N GLN A 1035 14.65 27.09 48.96
CA GLN A 1035 14.23 28.40 49.50
C GLN A 1035 13.35 29.22 48.54
N LEU A 1036 13.49 29.03 47.22
CA LEU A 1036 12.66 29.69 46.22
C LEU A 1036 11.27 29.06 46.15
N VAL A 1037 11.21 27.73 46.21
CA VAL A 1037 9.96 26.97 46.17
C VAL A 1037 9.14 27.25 47.44
N GLN A 1038 9.74 27.22 48.63
CA GLN A 1038 9.10 27.63 49.89
C GLN A 1038 8.45 29.02 49.79
N ARG A 1039 9.19 30.02 49.28
CA ARG A 1039 8.67 31.38 49.11
C ARG A 1039 7.46 31.47 48.16
N ARG A 1040 7.33 30.55 47.20
CA ARG A 1040 6.18 30.46 46.28
C ARG A 1040 5.00 29.66 46.83
N VAL A 1041 5.28 28.62 47.61
CA VAL A 1041 4.28 27.89 48.41
C VAL A 1041 3.62 28.87 49.38
N GLY A 1042 4.41 29.62 50.14
CA GLY A 1042 3.94 30.67 51.05
C GLY A 1042 3.27 31.87 50.36
N SER A 1043 3.54 32.14 49.07
CA SER A 1043 2.84 33.18 48.30
C SER A 1043 1.54 32.70 47.63
N GLY A 1044 0.95 31.60 48.11
CA GLY A 1044 -0.42 31.20 47.78
C GLY A 1044 -0.60 30.43 46.47
N ARG A 1045 0.45 29.80 45.94
CA ARG A 1045 0.34 28.85 44.80
C ARG A 1045 1.11 27.55 45.06
N PRO A 1046 0.71 26.74 46.05
CA PRO A 1046 1.48 25.56 46.47
C PRO A 1046 1.44 24.42 45.45
N VAL A 1047 0.28 24.13 44.86
CA VAL A 1047 0.06 23.02 43.91
C VAL A 1047 0.99 23.10 42.70
N SER A 1048 1.14 24.28 42.09
CA SER A 1048 1.97 24.47 40.90
C SER A 1048 3.48 24.41 41.18
N GLN A 1049 3.89 24.18 42.44
CA GLN A 1049 5.27 23.86 42.77
C GLN A 1049 5.48 22.35 43.01
N LEU A 1050 4.45 21.49 42.95
CA LEU A 1050 4.59 20.05 43.19
C LEU A 1050 5.58 19.37 42.22
N PRO A 1051 5.61 19.68 40.90
CA PRO A 1051 6.66 19.15 40.00
C PRO A 1051 8.07 19.57 40.43
N ALA A 1052 8.25 20.84 40.82
CA ALA A 1052 9.55 21.35 41.27
C ALA A 1052 9.98 20.78 42.64
N LEU A 1053 9.03 20.54 43.55
CA LEU A 1053 9.27 19.82 44.80
C LEU A 1053 9.69 18.38 44.55
N ALA A 1054 9.03 17.71 43.60
CA ALA A 1054 9.36 16.35 43.25
C ALA A 1054 10.73 16.25 42.54
N GLU A 1055 11.09 17.21 41.67
CA GLU A 1055 12.45 17.29 41.08
C GLU A 1055 13.53 17.48 42.14
N LEU A 1056 13.26 18.24 43.21
CA LEU A 1056 14.18 18.38 44.34
C LEU A 1056 14.37 17.07 45.12
N LEU A 1057 13.42 16.12 45.08
CA LEU A 1057 13.59 14.80 45.70
C LEU A 1057 14.62 13.93 44.97
N LEU A 1058 14.87 14.16 43.68
CA LEU A 1058 15.89 13.42 42.92
C LEU A 1058 17.32 13.77 43.34
N ALA A 1059 17.51 14.95 43.94
CA ALA A 1059 18.79 15.47 44.40
C ALA A 1059 19.14 15.09 45.85
N LEU A 1060 18.41 14.13 46.44
CA LEU A 1060 18.57 13.68 47.82
C LEU A 1060 19.03 12.23 47.87
N PRO A 1061 19.90 11.84 48.83
CA PRO A 1061 20.37 10.46 48.97
C PRO A 1061 19.27 9.49 49.43
N ASP A 1062 18.19 9.99 50.04
CA ASP A 1062 16.98 9.22 50.35
C ASP A 1062 15.72 10.09 50.10
N PRO A 1063 14.97 9.86 49.00
CA PRO A 1063 13.76 10.64 48.68
C PRO A 1063 12.60 10.41 49.65
N THR A 1064 12.69 9.40 50.54
CA THR A 1064 11.70 9.16 51.61
C THR A 1064 11.94 10.02 52.85
N ARG A 1065 13.11 10.66 52.97
CA ARG A 1065 13.52 11.48 54.12
C ARG A 1065 13.94 12.92 53.74
N PRO A 1066 13.11 13.71 53.05
CA PRO A 1066 13.57 14.93 52.39
C PRO A 1066 13.73 16.17 53.30
N GLY A 1067 14.04 15.96 54.58
CA GLY A 1067 14.06 17.00 55.60
C GLY A 1067 12.65 17.54 55.93
N THR A 1068 12.56 18.29 57.02
CA THR A 1068 11.31 18.93 57.46
C THR A 1068 10.81 19.94 56.44
N GLU A 1069 11.73 20.74 55.88
CA GLU A 1069 11.45 21.84 54.96
C GLU A 1069 10.76 21.41 53.65
N VAL A 1070 11.25 20.36 52.97
CA VAL A 1070 10.63 19.86 51.74
C VAL A 1070 9.39 19.03 52.06
N SER A 1071 9.38 18.28 53.16
CA SER A 1071 8.20 17.52 53.62
C SER A 1071 7.00 18.44 53.85
N GLU A 1072 7.19 19.57 54.54
CA GLU A 1072 6.11 20.53 54.80
C GLU A 1072 5.64 21.24 53.52
N ALA A 1073 6.56 21.54 52.59
CA ALA A 1073 6.18 22.11 51.30
C ALA A 1073 5.38 21.12 50.43
N ILE A 1074 5.72 19.82 50.44
CA ILE A 1074 4.92 18.75 49.80
C ILE A 1074 3.57 18.59 50.50
N ARG A 1075 3.54 18.66 51.84
CA ARG A 1075 2.31 18.60 52.64
C ARG A 1075 1.34 19.70 52.20
N LEU A 1076 1.79 20.96 52.17
CA LEU A 1076 1.01 22.11 51.69
C LEU A 1076 0.62 21.99 50.21
N ALA A 1077 1.50 21.48 49.35
CA ALA A 1077 1.22 21.25 47.94
C ALA A 1077 0.19 20.14 47.68
N SER A 1078 -0.08 19.25 48.64
CA SER A 1078 -1.06 18.16 48.53
C SER A 1078 -2.50 18.54 48.90
N GLU A 1079 -2.69 19.68 49.57
CA GLU A 1079 -3.98 20.07 50.18
C GLU A 1079 -5.11 20.30 49.15
N PHE A 1080 -4.78 20.47 47.85
CA PHE A 1080 -5.78 20.59 46.78
C PHE A 1080 -6.69 19.37 46.65
N THR A 1081 -6.24 18.19 47.08
CA THR A 1081 -7.05 16.96 47.11
C THR A 1081 -8.22 17.03 48.11
N ASN A 1082 -8.21 17.99 49.03
CA ASN A 1082 -9.34 18.31 49.90
C ASN A 1082 -10.40 19.18 49.17
N GLY A 1083 -10.02 19.83 48.07
CA GLY A 1083 -10.92 20.58 47.19
C GLY A 1083 -11.74 19.68 46.25
N PRO A 1084 -12.73 20.25 45.53
CA PRO A 1084 -13.57 19.50 44.60
C PRO A 1084 -12.76 18.92 43.42
N ARG A 1085 -13.16 17.74 42.92
CA ARG A 1085 -12.51 17.03 41.78
C ARG A 1085 -12.39 17.86 40.48
N GLN A 1086 -13.08 19.00 40.39
CA GLN A 1086 -13.02 19.94 39.26
C GLN A 1086 -11.79 20.87 39.32
N THR A 1087 -11.18 21.08 40.48
CA THR A 1087 -9.97 21.91 40.66
C THR A 1087 -8.69 21.08 40.75
N TRP A 1088 -8.74 19.80 40.39
CA TRP A 1088 -7.58 18.90 40.41
C TRP A 1088 -6.83 19.01 39.08
N ASP A 1089 -5.52 19.25 39.16
CA ASP A 1089 -4.63 19.23 38.00
C ASP A 1089 -4.18 17.79 37.69
N ARG A 1090 -4.07 17.44 36.40
CA ARG A 1090 -3.70 16.10 35.94
C ARG A 1090 -2.29 15.72 36.36
N GLU A 1091 -1.32 16.58 36.07
CA GLU A 1091 0.10 16.32 36.33
C GLU A 1091 0.32 16.20 37.85
N SER A 1092 -0.14 17.19 38.60
CA SER A 1092 -0.03 17.23 40.07
C SER A 1092 -0.71 16.03 40.74
N THR A 1093 -1.84 15.53 40.21
CA THR A 1093 -2.53 14.34 40.75
C THR A 1093 -1.74 13.05 40.47
N VAL A 1094 -1.19 12.89 39.26
CA VAL A 1094 -0.30 11.76 38.92
C VAL A 1094 0.93 11.74 39.82
N LEU A 1095 1.61 12.88 39.98
CA LEU A 1095 2.79 12.99 40.84
C LEU A 1095 2.47 12.61 42.29
N LEU A 1096 1.34 13.06 42.82
CA LEU A 1096 0.91 12.72 44.18
C LEU A 1096 0.59 11.22 44.34
N ALA A 1097 0.02 10.59 43.32
CA ALA A 1097 -0.25 9.15 43.29
C ALA A 1097 1.05 8.31 43.27
N VAL A 1098 2.10 8.76 42.56
CA VAL A 1098 3.43 8.14 42.57
C VAL A 1098 4.13 8.33 43.93
N LEU A 1099 4.19 9.57 44.44
CA LEU A 1099 4.86 9.88 45.72
C LEU A 1099 4.28 9.07 46.89
N ARG A 1100 2.94 8.92 46.93
CA ARG A 1100 2.26 8.09 47.94
C ARG A 1100 2.60 6.61 47.85
N ARG A 1101 2.72 6.03 46.65
CA ARG A 1101 3.13 4.64 46.44
C ARG A 1101 4.60 4.39 46.79
N LEU A 1102 5.47 5.38 46.60
CA LEU A 1102 6.89 5.30 46.96
C LEU A 1102 7.17 5.57 48.46
N GLY A 1103 6.21 6.16 49.19
CA GLY A 1103 6.38 6.56 50.59
C GLY A 1103 7.16 7.87 50.76
N CYS A 1104 7.19 8.74 49.74
CA CYS A 1104 7.93 9.99 49.77
C CYS A 1104 7.16 11.07 50.56
N ALA A 1105 7.56 11.25 51.82
CA ALA A 1105 6.95 12.12 52.85
C ALA A 1105 5.54 11.70 53.32
N PRO A 1106 5.13 12.04 54.57
CA PRO A 1106 3.79 11.77 55.07
C PRO A 1106 2.78 12.76 54.46
N VAL A 1107 2.11 12.34 53.38
CA VAL A 1107 1.12 13.14 52.65
C VAL A 1107 -0.31 12.91 53.20
N PRO A 1108 -0.90 13.83 54.00
CA PRO A 1108 -2.30 13.71 54.41
C PRO A 1108 -3.28 13.89 53.23
N GLY A 1109 -4.53 13.46 53.40
CA GLY A 1109 -5.62 13.60 52.43
C GLY A 1109 -6.24 12.28 52.00
N ARG A 1110 -6.99 12.30 50.89
CA ARG A 1110 -7.66 11.12 50.28
C ARG A 1110 -6.67 9.99 49.95
N PRO A 1111 -7.08 8.71 49.98
CA PRO A 1111 -6.21 7.58 49.60
C PRO A 1111 -5.80 7.62 48.12
N ALA A 1112 -4.76 6.87 47.75
CA ALA A 1112 -4.26 6.81 46.37
C ALA A 1112 -5.34 6.35 45.37
N GLY A 1113 -6.14 5.34 45.72
CA GLY A 1113 -7.22 4.81 44.86
C GLY A 1113 -8.28 5.84 44.44
N GLU A 1114 -8.52 6.89 45.22
CA GLU A 1114 -9.41 7.99 44.81
C GLU A 1114 -8.78 8.91 43.76
N LEU A 1115 -7.45 9.02 43.74
CA LEU A 1115 -6.73 9.72 42.67
C LEU A 1115 -6.77 8.89 41.40
N ASP A 1116 -6.54 7.58 41.52
CA ASP A 1116 -6.55 6.65 40.39
C ASP A 1116 -7.95 6.55 39.76
N GLU A 1117 -9.02 6.53 40.55
CA GLU A 1117 -10.42 6.60 40.09
C GLU A 1117 -10.66 7.89 39.30
N TRP A 1118 -10.24 9.05 39.82
CA TRP A 1118 -10.40 10.32 39.10
C TRP A 1118 -9.62 10.35 37.79
N LEU A 1119 -8.36 9.89 37.79
CA LEU A 1119 -7.52 9.81 36.60
C LEU A 1119 -8.12 8.87 35.52
N ARG A 1120 -8.76 7.76 35.93
CA ARG A 1120 -9.51 6.85 35.06
C ARG A 1120 -10.86 7.41 34.59
N SER A 1121 -11.42 8.40 35.29
CA SER A 1121 -12.67 9.10 34.89
C SER A 1121 -12.48 10.21 33.85
N LEU A 1122 -11.23 10.54 33.50
CA LEU A 1122 -10.92 11.48 32.42
C LEU A 1122 -11.22 10.84 31.05
N ARG A 1123 -11.68 11.63 30.07
CA ARG A 1123 -11.84 11.17 28.68
C ARG A 1123 -10.52 10.60 28.13
N PRO A 1124 -10.53 9.59 27.23
CA PRO A 1124 -9.31 8.93 26.74
C PRO A 1124 -8.26 9.89 26.17
N GLU A 1125 -8.66 10.94 25.46
CA GLU A 1125 -7.75 11.96 24.89
C GLU A 1125 -7.01 12.78 25.97
N ARG A 1126 -7.50 12.77 27.21
CA ARG A 1126 -6.95 13.51 28.36
C ARG A 1126 -6.33 12.60 29.43
N ALA A 1127 -6.72 11.33 29.48
CA ALA A 1127 -6.24 10.36 30.47
C ALA A 1127 -4.72 10.08 30.31
N PRO A 1128 -3.94 10.15 31.41
CA PRO A 1128 -2.49 9.91 31.37
C PRO A 1128 -2.21 8.40 31.38
N HIS A 1129 -2.40 7.77 30.21
CA HIS A 1129 -2.33 6.31 30.04
C HIS A 1129 -0.98 5.70 30.45
N ALA A 1130 0.13 6.37 30.13
CA ALA A 1130 1.45 5.83 30.45
C ALA A 1130 1.76 5.88 31.94
N GLU A 1131 1.32 6.94 32.61
CA GLU A 1131 1.46 7.11 34.05
C GLU A 1131 0.48 6.22 34.83
N LEU A 1132 -0.73 5.98 34.31
CA LEU A 1132 -1.66 4.99 34.86
C LEU A 1132 -1.14 3.54 34.72
N ALA A 1133 -0.50 3.20 33.60
CA ALA A 1133 0.15 1.89 33.41
C ALA A 1133 1.40 1.73 34.31
N LEU A 1134 2.16 2.79 34.52
CA LEU A 1134 3.26 2.89 35.49
C LEU A 1134 2.75 2.68 36.93
N LEU A 1135 1.69 3.36 37.34
CA LEU A 1135 1.07 3.22 38.67
C LEU A 1135 0.56 1.80 38.91
N SER A 1136 -0.14 1.21 37.94
CA SER A 1136 -0.64 -0.17 38.04
C SER A 1136 0.50 -1.20 38.10
N SER A 1137 1.63 -0.92 37.44
CA SER A 1137 2.86 -1.73 37.54
C SER A 1137 3.59 -1.58 38.89
N LEU A 1138 3.46 -0.43 39.57
CA LEU A 1138 3.93 -0.27 40.96
C LEU A 1138 3.08 -1.06 41.95
N ASP A 1139 1.77 -1.18 41.69
CA ASP A 1139 0.87 -2.04 42.46
C ASP A 1139 1.05 -3.53 42.13
N GLY A 1140 1.60 -3.83 40.95
CA GLY A 1140 1.91 -5.18 40.47
C GLY A 1140 0.82 -5.80 39.61
N ASP A 1141 -0.22 -5.05 39.25
CA ASP A 1141 -1.24 -5.50 38.31
C ASP A 1141 -0.79 -5.25 36.87
N ALA A 1142 0.05 -6.16 36.37
CA ALA A 1142 0.50 -6.16 34.97
C ALA A 1142 -0.65 -6.42 33.98
N ALA A 1143 -1.77 -7.00 34.41
CA ALA A 1143 -2.95 -7.19 33.57
C ALA A 1143 -3.70 -5.87 33.39
N ASP A 1144 -3.92 -5.11 34.47
CA ASP A 1144 -4.52 -3.79 34.41
C ASP A 1144 -3.62 -2.76 33.69
N ALA A 1145 -2.30 -2.82 33.92
CA ALA A 1145 -1.35 -2.03 33.14
C ALA A 1145 -1.45 -2.30 31.63
N ARG A 1146 -1.77 -3.54 31.21
CA ARG A 1146 -2.06 -3.88 29.80
C ARG A 1146 -3.39 -3.29 29.33
N ARG A 1147 -4.48 -3.47 30.10
CA ARG A 1147 -5.79 -2.87 29.78
C ARG A 1147 -5.71 -1.36 29.58
N ILE A 1148 -4.91 -0.68 30.40
CA ILE A 1148 -4.67 0.76 30.29
C ILE A 1148 -3.86 1.09 29.03
N ALA A 1149 -2.80 0.34 28.71
CA ALA A 1149 -2.06 0.55 27.47
C ALA A 1149 -2.92 0.30 26.21
N ASP A 1150 -3.82 -0.69 26.26
CA ASP A 1150 -4.74 -1.03 25.16
C ASP A 1150 -5.87 -0.03 24.97
N ALA A 1151 -6.24 0.72 26.01
CA ALA A 1151 -7.20 1.83 25.94
C ALA A 1151 -6.62 3.12 25.35
N ALA A 1152 -5.30 3.21 25.15
CA ALA A 1152 -4.63 4.43 24.73
C ALA A 1152 -5.01 4.83 23.27
N PRO A 1153 -5.40 6.10 23.01
CA PRO A 1153 -6.00 6.53 21.74
C PRO A 1153 -5.01 6.67 20.57
N THR A 1154 -3.71 6.42 20.77
CA THR A 1154 -2.71 6.39 19.70
C THR A 1154 -1.71 5.28 19.92
N ARG A 1155 -1.16 4.73 18.84
CA ARG A 1155 -0.11 3.71 18.87
C ARG A 1155 1.17 4.22 19.56
N ALA A 1156 1.44 5.52 19.50
CA ALA A 1156 2.51 6.16 20.26
C ALA A 1156 2.23 6.14 21.77
N ALA A 1157 1.02 6.51 22.21
CA ALA A 1157 0.62 6.47 23.60
C ALA A 1157 0.62 5.03 24.17
N ARG A 1158 0.13 4.04 23.41
CA ARG A 1158 0.24 2.62 23.75
C ARG A 1158 1.70 2.19 23.91
N ALA A 1159 2.57 2.55 22.97
CA ALA A 1159 3.99 2.23 23.04
C ALA A 1159 4.69 2.85 24.26
N ILE A 1160 4.40 4.10 24.60
CA ILE A 1160 4.94 4.78 25.79
C ILE A 1160 4.41 4.12 27.07
N ALA A 1161 3.13 3.72 27.11
CA ALA A 1161 2.53 3.05 28.27
C ALA A 1161 3.09 1.64 28.51
N LEU A 1162 3.22 0.82 27.46
CA LEU A 1162 3.87 -0.50 27.54
C LEU A 1162 5.32 -0.38 28.00
N ALA A 1163 6.07 0.59 27.48
CA ALA A 1163 7.45 0.84 27.88
C ALA A 1163 7.56 1.34 29.33
N ALA A 1164 6.67 2.23 29.78
CA ALA A 1164 6.64 2.71 31.16
C ALA A 1164 6.33 1.57 32.15
N ALA A 1165 5.32 0.75 31.86
CA ALA A 1165 4.98 -0.44 32.63
C ALA A 1165 6.17 -1.41 32.72
N ALA A 1166 6.76 -1.78 31.58
CA ALA A 1166 7.91 -2.67 31.53
C ALA A 1166 9.11 -2.12 32.33
N ARG A 1167 9.42 -0.82 32.23
CA ARG A 1167 10.54 -0.19 32.97
C ARG A 1167 10.35 -0.23 34.49
N VAL A 1168 9.12 -0.18 34.99
CA VAL A 1168 8.81 -0.37 36.43
C VAL A 1168 9.07 -1.82 36.85
N LEU A 1169 8.58 -2.79 36.08
CA LEU A 1169 8.69 -4.22 36.40
C LEU A 1169 10.15 -4.72 36.35
N THR A 1170 10.92 -4.30 35.36
CA THR A 1170 12.36 -4.60 35.28
C THR A 1170 13.16 -3.79 36.30
N GLY A 1171 12.72 -2.55 36.60
CA GLY A 1171 13.49 -1.53 37.30
C GLY A 1171 14.65 -1.00 36.45
N THR A 1172 14.38 -0.77 35.16
CA THR A 1172 15.28 -0.11 34.21
C THR A 1172 15.60 1.31 34.68
N PRO A 1173 16.88 1.73 34.69
CA PRO A 1173 17.24 3.11 35.00
C PRO A 1173 16.54 4.16 34.15
N ALA A 1174 16.32 5.34 34.74
CA ALA A 1174 15.84 6.52 34.05
C ALA A 1174 16.70 7.73 34.44
N VAL A 1175 16.88 8.63 33.49
CA VAL A 1175 17.58 9.91 33.65
C VAL A 1175 16.66 10.99 33.11
N LEU A 1176 16.39 12.00 33.94
CA LEU A 1176 15.55 13.13 33.52
C LEU A 1176 16.36 14.03 32.56
N PRO A 1177 15.87 14.32 31.35
CA PRO A 1177 16.56 15.20 30.41
C PRO A 1177 16.54 16.67 30.84
N VAL A 1178 17.51 17.43 30.30
CA VAL A 1178 17.67 18.87 30.52
C VAL A 1178 16.57 19.67 29.82
N GLU A 1179 16.19 19.25 28.62
CA GLU A 1179 15.01 19.74 27.91
C GLU A 1179 13.77 18.99 28.40
N GLU A 1180 12.62 19.66 28.46
CA GLU A 1180 11.34 19.09 28.92
C GLU A 1180 10.60 18.52 27.70
N PRO A 1181 10.56 17.19 27.47
CA PRO A 1181 9.85 16.60 26.33
C PRO A 1181 8.34 16.49 26.59
N GLU A 1182 7.56 16.14 25.58
CA GLU A 1182 6.12 15.86 25.73
C GLU A 1182 5.85 14.75 26.77
N ASP A 1183 6.73 13.74 26.86
CA ASP A 1183 6.68 12.66 27.86
C ASP A 1183 7.26 13.05 29.25
N SER A 1184 7.51 14.33 29.55
CA SER A 1184 8.32 14.74 30.71
C SER A 1184 7.82 14.12 32.02
N ALA A 1185 6.50 14.15 32.26
CA ALA A 1185 5.88 13.55 33.44
C ALA A 1185 6.14 12.04 33.57
N VAL A 1186 6.12 11.29 32.46
CA VAL A 1186 6.39 9.84 32.45
C VAL A 1186 7.86 9.57 32.81
N GLN A 1187 8.81 10.25 32.16
CA GLN A 1187 10.24 10.08 32.44
C GLN A 1187 10.58 10.51 33.87
N PHE A 1188 9.93 11.56 34.35
CA PHE A 1188 10.05 12.04 35.72
C PHE A 1188 9.57 11.01 36.74
N CYS A 1189 8.37 10.45 36.56
CA CYS A 1189 7.84 9.39 37.42
C CYS A 1189 8.74 8.15 37.42
N LEU A 1190 9.25 7.71 36.26
CA LEU A 1190 10.20 6.60 36.16
C LEU A 1190 11.52 6.89 36.89
N THR A 1191 12.00 8.14 36.88
CA THR A 1191 13.22 8.54 37.59
C THR A 1191 13.03 8.48 39.11
N LEU A 1192 11.90 8.97 39.64
CA LEU A 1192 11.54 8.82 41.06
C LEU A 1192 11.42 7.35 41.50
N VAL A 1193 10.79 6.52 40.66
CA VAL A 1193 10.65 5.08 40.93
C VAL A 1193 12.03 4.41 40.99
N HIS A 1194 12.95 4.81 40.11
CA HIS A 1194 14.30 4.25 40.06
C HIS A 1194 15.17 4.69 41.25
N THR A 1195 15.20 5.98 41.61
CA THR A 1195 16.06 6.47 42.72
C THR A 1195 15.70 5.86 44.07
N ARG A 1196 14.43 5.48 44.28
CA ARG A 1196 13.98 4.76 45.48
C ARG A 1196 14.35 3.26 45.49
N GLY A 1197 14.88 2.72 44.38
CA GLY A 1197 15.16 1.29 44.19
C GLY A 1197 14.02 0.47 43.56
N GLY A 1198 12.87 1.10 43.27
CA GLY A 1198 11.68 0.47 42.69
C GLY A 1198 10.85 -0.34 43.69
N ARG A 1199 10.22 -1.42 43.21
CA ARG A 1199 9.50 -2.39 44.04
C ARG A 1199 10.49 -3.24 44.86
N PRO A 1200 10.23 -3.53 46.15
CA PRO A 1200 11.17 -4.21 47.04
C PRO A 1200 11.39 -5.70 46.75
N SER A 1201 10.58 -6.30 45.88
CA SER A 1201 10.70 -7.69 45.42
C SER A 1201 10.24 -7.79 43.98
N ARG A 1202 11.19 -7.92 43.04
CA ARG A 1202 10.90 -8.24 41.64
C ARG A 1202 10.91 -9.76 41.50
N THR A 1203 9.88 -10.30 40.86
CA THR A 1203 9.65 -11.74 40.67
C THR A 1203 9.92 -12.14 39.23
N ASP A 1204 10.08 -13.44 38.97
CA ASP A 1204 10.14 -13.96 37.60
C ASP A 1204 8.85 -13.69 36.82
N ALA A 1205 7.71 -13.53 37.51
CA ALA A 1205 6.45 -13.10 36.91
C ALA A 1205 6.49 -11.63 36.44
N ASP A 1206 7.10 -10.71 37.21
CA ASP A 1206 7.32 -9.33 36.77
C ASP A 1206 8.22 -9.30 35.51
N ARG A 1207 9.25 -10.17 35.45
CA ARG A 1207 10.13 -10.32 34.28
C ARG A 1207 9.39 -10.88 33.06
N ALA A 1208 8.58 -11.92 33.24
CA ALA A 1208 7.77 -12.51 32.17
C ALA A 1208 6.73 -11.52 31.63
N ALA A 1209 6.07 -10.75 32.51
CA ALA A 1209 5.17 -9.68 32.13
C ALA A 1209 5.87 -8.56 31.33
N ALA A 1210 7.08 -8.16 31.74
CA ALA A 1210 7.91 -7.20 31.01
C ALA A 1210 8.37 -7.72 29.63
N LEU A 1211 8.69 -9.01 29.49
CA LEU A 1211 8.95 -9.65 28.20
C LEU A 1211 7.70 -9.70 27.32
N GLY A 1212 6.51 -9.89 27.90
CA GLY A 1212 5.23 -9.77 27.21
C GLY A 1212 4.97 -8.36 26.68
N PHE A 1213 5.19 -7.32 27.51
CA PHE A 1213 5.10 -5.93 27.07
C PHE A 1213 6.12 -5.60 25.98
N LEU A 1214 7.35 -6.10 26.08
CA LEU A 1214 8.39 -5.96 25.04
C LEU A 1214 7.95 -6.61 23.71
N ARG A 1215 7.42 -7.84 23.74
CA ARG A 1215 6.87 -8.54 22.56
C ARG A 1215 5.81 -7.69 21.85
N GLU A 1216 4.85 -7.14 22.59
CA GLU A 1216 3.80 -6.29 22.03
C GLU A 1216 4.31 -4.94 21.51
N LEU A 1217 5.22 -4.30 22.25
CA LEU A 1217 5.87 -3.06 21.85
C LEU A 1217 6.63 -3.21 20.52
N LEU A 1218 7.31 -4.33 20.32
CA LEU A 1218 8.00 -4.68 19.07
C LEU A 1218 7.03 -5.11 17.95
N ALA A 1219 5.92 -5.76 18.30
CA ALA A 1219 4.84 -6.03 17.35
C ALA A 1219 4.26 -4.73 16.78
N ASP A 1220 4.06 -3.72 17.64
CA ASP A 1220 3.69 -2.35 17.30
C ASP A 1220 4.85 -1.48 16.79
N GLY A 1221 6.05 -2.02 16.65
CA GLY A 1221 7.21 -1.31 16.07
C GLY A 1221 7.76 -0.17 16.93
N GLY A 1222 7.37 -0.05 18.20
CA GLY A 1222 7.91 0.89 19.18
C GLY A 1222 9.31 0.51 19.67
N TRP A 1223 10.19 0.13 18.74
CA TRP A 1223 11.52 -0.40 19.05
C TRP A 1223 12.41 0.66 19.72
N THR A 1224 12.21 1.94 19.44
CA THR A 1224 12.95 3.03 20.10
C THR A 1224 12.54 3.19 21.57
N GLN A 1225 11.27 2.99 21.91
CA GLN A 1225 10.80 2.93 23.31
C GLN A 1225 11.26 1.64 24.01
N ALA A 1226 11.59 0.58 23.27
CA ALA A 1226 12.13 -0.66 23.81
C ALA A 1226 13.62 -0.56 24.21
N ILE A 1227 14.40 0.35 23.63
CA ILE A 1227 15.86 0.47 23.83
C ILE A 1227 16.28 0.43 25.32
N PRO A 1228 15.65 1.18 26.26
CA PRO A 1228 16.06 1.16 27.68
C PRO A 1228 15.82 -0.19 28.39
N LEU A 1229 14.95 -1.06 27.86
CA LEU A 1229 14.66 -2.38 28.43
C LEU A 1229 15.74 -3.41 28.05
N LEU A 1230 16.43 -3.21 26.92
CA LEU A 1230 17.33 -4.20 26.34
C LEU A 1230 18.48 -4.62 27.28
N PRO A 1231 19.18 -3.73 28.02
CA PRO A 1231 20.26 -4.14 28.92
C PRO A 1231 19.86 -5.13 30.02
N GLN A 1232 18.58 -5.14 30.44
CA GLN A 1232 18.07 -6.01 31.50
C GLN A 1232 17.30 -7.24 30.97
N LEU A 1233 16.63 -7.12 29.81
CA LEU A 1233 15.84 -8.21 29.23
C LEU A 1233 16.61 -9.01 28.17
N VAL A 1234 17.30 -8.34 27.24
CA VAL A 1234 17.89 -8.93 26.02
C VAL A 1234 19.22 -8.22 25.66
N PRO A 1235 20.24 -8.22 26.53
CA PRO A 1235 21.47 -7.41 26.31
C PRO A 1235 22.20 -7.80 25.02
N GLU A 1236 22.15 -9.08 24.66
CA GLU A 1236 22.76 -9.68 23.47
C GLU A 1236 22.24 -9.05 22.15
N SER A 1237 21.09 -8.35 22.19
CA SER A 1237 20.54 -7.62 21.03
C SER A 1237 21.21 -6.28 20.73
N LEU A 1238 21.94 -5.69 21.68
CA LEU A 1238 22.42 -4.30 21.59
C LEU A 1238 23.52 -4.10 20.54
N SER A 1239 24.52 -4.98 20.50
CA SER A 1239 25.61 -4.91 19.52
C SER A 1239 25.14 -5.18 18.07
N PRO A 1240 24.30 -6.19 17.80
CA PRO A 1240 23.61 -6.35 16.52
C PRO A 1240 22.71 -5.16 16.13
N LEU A 1241 21.94 -4.60 17.07
CA LEU A 1241 21.08 -3.44 16.83
C LEU A 1241 21.91 -2.19 16.48
N SER A 1242 23.01 -1.95 17.20
CA SER A 1242 23.94 -0.85 16.93
C SER A 1242 24.54 -0.95 15.54
N LYS A 1243 25.01 -2.14 15.12
CA LYS A 1243 25.52 -2.39 13.75
C LYS A 1243 24.47 -2.05 12.69
N LEU A 1244 23.22 -2.47 12.92
CA LEU A 1244 22.12 -2.23 11.99
C LEU A 1244 21.75 -0.75 11.90
N VAL A 1245 21.67 -0.04 13.03
CA VAL A 1245 21.44 1.42 13.06
C VAL A 1245 22.58 2.17 12.34
N THR A 1246 23.84 1.88 12.68
CA THR A 1246 25.02 2.54 12.09
C THR A 1246 25.03 2.44 10.57
N ALA A 1247 24.77 1.26 9.99
CA ALA A 1247 24.72 1.05 8.55
C ALA A 1247 23.55 1.80 7.86
N TYR A 1248 22.37 1.83 8.48
CA TYR A 1248 21.20 2.53 7.91
C TYR A 1248 21.35 4.06 7.93
N VAL A 1249 22.03 4.60 8.93
CA VAL A 1249 22.33 6.03 9.08
C VAL A 1249 23.48 6.45 8.16
N SER A 1250 24.59 5.68 8.09
CA SER A 1250 25.72 5.97 7.21
C SER A 1250 25.35 5.96 5.72
N GLY A 1251 24.33 5.18 5.35
CA GLY A 1251 23.83 5.09 3.97
C GLY A 1251 24.79 4.43 2.97
N ARG A 1252 25.91 3.88 3.46
CA ARG A 1252 26.91 3.16 2.66
C ARG A 1252 27.16 1.79 3.31
N PRO A 1253 27.45 0.73 2.51
CA PRO A 1253 28.14 -0.42 3.08
C PRO A 1253 29.48 0.06 3.65
N SER A 1254 29.83 -0.41 4.85
CA SER A 1254 31.16 -0.20 5.41
C SER A 1254 32.17 -1.00 4.59
N THR A 1255 33.05 -0.30 3.88
CA THR A 1255 34.17 -0.84 3.10
C THR A 1255 35.26 -1.40 3.99
#